data_AF-A0A2G4FLU9-F1
#
_entry.id   AF-A0A2G4FLU9-F1
#
_cell.length_a   1.000
_cell.length_b   1.000
_cell.length_c   1.000
_cell.angle_alpha   90.00
_cell.angle_beta   90.00
_cell.angle_gamma   90.00
#
_symmetry.space_group_name_H-M   'P 1'
#
loop_
_entity.id
_entity.type
_entity.pdbx_description
1 polymer ?
#
loop_
_entity_poly.entity_id
_entity_poly.type
_entity_poly.pdbx_seq_one_letter_code
_entity_poly.pdbx_strand_id
1 'polypeptide(L)'
;MSSNNIRSQAIQAIANSKHVLERLDFHETPLKDLFGCNVFNEEVQRERLPKPIFKALQKTIKQGISLDPTIADSVASAMKDWAIEKGATHYTHIFQPMTGLTAEKHDSFLNIDGSGKAMVEFSGKELVKGEPDASSFPSGGIRATFEARGYTGWDPTSPAYILESPNGATLVIPTVFLSWTGDILDKKAPLLKSMEVLSHQALRILRLFGNKDAKKVFTTVGPEQEYFLIDRSFYLARPDLLHTGRTLVGAASPKGQEMEDQYFGHIPERVIAYMADCEAQLFKLGVPVKTRHNEVAPSQYEIAPIFEDSNLATDHQNLLMEILRKTASKYGMACLFHEKPFAGINGSGKHNNWSMSTDTGENLLNPGDTPHENAQFLVFCAGVIRAVAKYPELLRVVVSGAANDHRLGANEAPPAIISIFLGDQLQDIIDQLEKGGAKSTKQGGEMEIGVTVLPKLPRDAGDRNRTSPFAFTGNKFEFRAVGSSQSVSGPNSVLNTIVAESLDFIATELEKSAKAGKDFHKSIQEVLLGIIKESKKVLFNGDGYSEEWHKEAEKRGLPNLRTTIEALPVIIRKDSIDLFTKYKVYTEKELQSRYVILCESYVKTIKIEGRTALLMAKGMILPAAIRYQGEVATSVNATKAAGVDNSAQLEFLKTFTATITDFQKAIAHLEKAVGDHPEGDDLAHATHARDHVLANIVKLRTVSDKLETMVADDHWPLPTYREMLFIK
;
A
#
# COMPACT_ATOMS: atom_id res chain seq x y z
N MET A 1 38.51 28.42 2.67
CA MET A 1 37.26 29.17 2.46
C MET A 1 36.13 28.16 2.49
N SER A 2 35.31 28.17 3.54
CA SER A 2 34.24 27.20 3.74
C SER A 2 33.26 27.26 2.58
N SER A 3 33.31 26.27 1.68
CA SER A 3 32.21 26.05 0.76
C SER A 3 30.96 25.85 1.60
N ASN A 4 29.98 26.74 1.45
CA ASN A 4 28.66 26.66 2.07
C ASN A 4 28.15 25.21 2.07
N ASN A 5 28.27 24.51 3.20
CA ASN A 5 27.81 23.13 3.31
C ASN A 5 26.28 23.17 3.44
N ILE A 6 25.58 22.71 2.40
CA ILE A 6 24.10 22.64 2.33
C ILE A 6 23.54 21.93 3.57
N ARG A 7 24.24 20.91 4.08
CA ARG A 7 23.88 20.18 5.30
C ARG A 7 23.84 21.11 6.53
N SER A 8 24.88 21.91 6.74
CA SER A 8 24.94 22.85 7.87
C SER A 8 23.88 23.95 7.74
N GLN A 9 23.60 24.41 6.52
CA GLN A 9 22.52 25.36 6.26
C GLN A 9 21.15 24.74 6.55
N ALA A 10 20.92 23.46 6.22
CA ALA A 10 19.69 22.77 6.57
C ALA A 10 19.50 22.68 8.10
N ILE A 11 20.54 22.31 8.85
CA ILE A 11 20.48 22.24 10.33
C ILE A 11 20.17 23.62 10.91
N GLN A 12 20.85 24.68 10.43
CA GLN A 12 20.57 26.05 10.86
C GLN A 12 19.16 26.51 10.49
N ALA A 13 18.68 26.16 9.30
CA ALA A 13 17.33 26.48 8.88
C ALA A 13 16.29 25.82 9.81
N ILE A 14 16.49 24.55 10.17
CA ILE A 14 15.61 23.81 11.07
C ILE A 14 15.61 24.44 12.47
N ALA A 15 16.81 24.64 13.04
CA ALA A 15 16.95 25.19 14.40
C ALA A 15 16.33 26.59 14.56
N ASN A 16 16.28 27.38 13.47
CA ASN A 16 15.73 28.72 13.47
C ASN A 16 14.29 28.81 12.94
N SER A 17 13.74 27.71 12.40
CA SER A 17 12.39 27.70 11.83
C SER A 17 11.33 27.77 12.92
N LYS A 18 10.37 28.68 12.75
CA LYS A 18 9.14 28.71 13.53
C LYS A 18 8.00 28.30 12.63
N HIS A 19 7.37 27.17 12.95
CA HIS A 19 6.22 26.69 12.21
C HIS A 19 4.94 27.29 12.78
N VAL A 20 4.10 27.84 11.91
CA VAL A 20 2.76 28.27 12.30
C VAL A 20 1.92 27.01 12.44
N LEU A 21 1.54 26.67 13.66
CA LEU A 21 0.66 25.55 13.95
C LEU A 21 -0.77 26.08 13.92
N GLU A 22 -1.43 25.96 12.77
CA GLU A 22 -2.84 26.34 12.65
C GLU A 22 -3.67 25.39 13.52
N ARG A 23 -4.25 25.93 14.60
CA ARG A 23 -5.10 25.17 15.49
C ARG A 23 -6.52 25.17 14.94
N LEU A 24 -7.01 23.99 14.57
CA LEU A 24 -8.43 23.81 14.26
C LEU A 24 -9.24 23.87 15.55
N ASP A 25 -10.23 24.77 15.59
CA ASP A 25 -11.16 24.87 16.71
C ASP A 25 -12.36 23.95 16.49
N PHE A 26 -12.28 22.74 17.06
CA PHE A 26 -13.36 21.76 17.01
C PHE A 26 -14.54 22.11 17.94
N HIS A 27 -14.46 23.17 18.76
CA HIS A 27 -15.63 23.71 19.45
C HIS A 27 -16.50 24.54 18.50
N GLU A 28 -15.88 25.31 17.60
CA GLU A 28 -16.59 26.08 16.58
C GLU A 28 -17.05 25.22 15.41
N THR A 29 -16.24 24.23 15.01
CA THR A 29 -16.59 23.26 13.96
C THR A 29 -16.57 21.83 14.51
N PRO A 30 -17.69 21.35 15.08
CA PRO A 30 -17.77 20.00 15.64
C PRO A 30 -17.44 18.93 14.59
N LEU A 31 -16.74 17.87 15.01
CA LEU A 31 -16.34 16.76 14.11
C LEU A 31 -17.52 16.14 13.34
N LYS A 32 -18.70 16.07 13.98
CA LYS A 32 -19.93 15.57 13.37
C LYS A 32 -20.38 16.39 12.16
N ASP A 33 -20.16 17.69 12.18
CA ASP A 33 -20.61 18.63 11.14
C ASP A 33 -19.54 18.75 10.05
N LEU A 34 -18.27 18.49 10.41
CA LEU A 34 -17.16 18.40 9.48
C LEU A 34 -17.23 17.12 8.63
N PHE A 35 -17.67 16.00 9.20
CA PHE A 35 -17.59 14.70 8.55
C PHE A 35 -18.45 14.62 7.28
N GLY A 36 -17.81 14.35 6.15
CA GLY A 36 -18.45 14.20 4.84
C GLY A 36 -19.03 15.49 4.28
N CYS A 37 -18.71 16.66 4.83
CA CYS A 37 -19.30 17.93 4.40
C CYS A 37 -18.96 18.27 2.94
N ASN A 38 -17.84 17.76 2.41
CA ASN A 38 -17.40 17.95 1.02
C ASN A 38 -17.64 16.71 0.16
N VAL A 39 -18.61 15.88 0.51
CA VAL A 39 -18.99 14.67 -0.23
C VAL A 39 -20.43 14.81 -0.73
N PHE A 40 -20.69 14.45 -1.99
CA PHE A 40 -22.03 14.37 -2.57
C PHE A 40 -22.74 13.10 -2.09
N ASN A 41 -22.91 13.01 -0.76
CA ASN A 41 -23.40 11.84 -0.03
C ASN A 41 -24.93 11.66 -0.17
N GLU A 42 -25.50 10.63 0.48
CA GLU A 42 -26.93 10.34 0.38
C GLU A 42 -27.82 11.50 0.88
N GLU A 43 -27.39 12.26 1.87
CA GLU A 43 -28.12 13.42 2.41
C GLU A 43 -28.19 14.54 1.38
N VAL A 44 -27.03 14.94 0.82
CA VAL A 44 -26.95 15.96 -0.23
C VAL A 44 -27.72 15.53 -1.47
N GLN A 45 -27.60 14.25 -1.88
CA GLN A 45 -28.35 13.68 -3.00
C GLN A 45 -29.87 13.77 -2.76
N ARG A 46 -30.33 13.49 -1.54
CA ARG A 46 -31.76 13.52 -1.18
C ARG A 46 -32.32 14.94 -1.17
N GLU A 47 -31.53 15.90 -0.72
CA GLU A 47 -31.89 17.32 -0.70
C GLU A 47 -31.99 17.91 -2.11
N ARG A 48 -31.04 17.55 -2.99
CA ARG A 48 -30.88 18.22 -4.29
C ARG A 48 -31.55 17.51 -5.46
N LEU A 49 -31.74 16.19 -5.39
CA LEU A 49 -32.31 15.43 -6.51
C LEU A 49 -33.83 15.26 -6.36
N PRO A 50 -34.59 15.38 -7.47
CA PRO A 50 -35.98 14.97 -7.49
C PRO A 50 -36.17 13.53 -7.00
N LYS A 51 -37.23 13.27 -6.22
CA LYS A 51 -37.48 11.96 -5.57
C LYS A 51 -37.37 10.74 -6.50
N PRO A 52 -37.88 10.75 -7.76
CA PRO A 52 -37.71 9.62 -8.68
C PRO A 52 -36.24 9.39 -9.06
N ILE A 53 -35.49 10.47 -9.28
CA ILE A 53 -34.08 10.47 -9.68
C ILE A 53 -33.20 9.97 -8.54
N PHE A 54 -33.42 10.48 -7.33
CA PHE A 54 -32.77 9.99 -6.11
C PHE A 54 -32.96 8.47 -5.95
N LYS A 55 -34.20 7.98 -6.08
CA LYS A 55 -34.48 6.54 -5.97
C LYS A 55 -33.81 5.72 -7.06
N ALA A 56 -33.74 6.21 -8.29
CA ALA A 56 -33.06 5.54 -9.40
C ALA A 56 -31.55 5.44 -9.14
N LEU A 57 -30.91 6.56 -8.76
CA LEU A 57 -29.49 6.60 -8.41
C LEU A 57 -29.17 5.64 -7.24
N GLN A 58 -29.99 5.65 -6.19
CA GLN A 58 -29.80 4.78 -5.03
C GLN A 58 -29.93 3.29 -5.36
N LYS A 59 -30.75 2.91 -6.36
CA LYS A 59 -30.78 1.52 -6.84
C LYS A 59 -29.47 1.16 -7.52
N THR A 60 -28.90 2.04 -8.36
CA THR A 60 -27.59 1.81 -8.97
C THR A 60 -26.51 1.63 -7.89
N ILE A 61 -26.45 2.51 -6.90
CA ILE A 61 -25.44 2.47 -5.83
C ILE A 61 -25.59 1.22 -4.95
N LYS A 62 -26.80 0.97 -4.43
CA LYS A 62 -27.02 -0.09 -3.42
C LYS A 62 -27.25 -1.47 -4.02
N GLN A 63 -27.89 -1.55 -5.19
CA GLN A 63 -28.25 -2.83 -5.83
C GLN A 63 -27.35 -3.20 -7.00
N GLY A 64 -26.44 -2.31 -7.43
CA GLY A 64 -25.51 -2.58 -8.54
C GLY A 64 -26.18 -2.68 -9.90
N ILE A 65 -27.40 -2.15 -10.07
CA ILE A 65 -28.05 -2.10 -11.38
C ILE A 65 -27.41 -1.03 -12.27
N SER A 66 -27.46 -1.21 -13.60
CA SER A 66 -26.95 -0.21 -14.55
C SER A 66 -27.53 1.18 -14.30
N LEU A 67 -26.69 2.21 -14.44
CA LEU A 67 -27.13 3.61 -14.38
C LEU A 67 -28.15 3.88 -15.49
N ASP A 68 -29.29 4.46 -15.12
CA ASP A 68 -30.30 4.91 -16.07
C ASP A 68 -29.80 6.18 -16.78
N PRO A 69 -29.58 6.17 -18.12
CA PRO A 69 -29.07 7.35 -18.82
C PRO A 69 -29.97 8.58 -18.68
N THR A 70 -31.27 8.39 -18.44
CA THR A 70 -32.25 9.49 -18.32
C THR A 70 -32.06 10.33 -17.07
N ILE A 71 -31.35 9.81 -16.05
CA ILE A 71 -31.08 10.56 -14.81
C ILE A 71 -29.76 11.34 -14.84
N ALA A 72 -28.88 11.07 -15.81
CA ALA A 72 -27.51 11.58 -15.81
C ALA A 72 -27.43 13.12 -15.83
N ASP A 73 -28.20 13.79 -16.70
CA ASP A 73 -28.18 15.26 -16.79
C ASP A 73 -28.68 15.94 -15.51
N SER A 74 -29.68 15.35 -14.86
CA SER A 74 -30.21 15.88 -13.60
C SER A 74 -29.23 15.72 -12.45
N VAL A 75 -28.51 14.58 -12.41
CA VAL A 75 -27.45 14.36 -11.41
C VAL A 75 -26.27 15.29 -11.67
N ALA A 76 -25.84 15.45 -12.92
CA ALA A 76 -24.75 16.34 -13.29
C ALA A 76 -25.07 17.80 -12.91
N SER A 77 -26.27 18.29 -13.23
CA SER A 77 -26.69 19.65 -12.85
C SER A 77 -26.66 19.83 -11.32
N ALA A 78 -27.22 18.87 -10.56
CA ALA A 78 -27.23 18.95 -9.10
C ALA A 78 -25.81 18.91 -8.49
N MET A 79 -24.92 18.08 -9.02
CA MET A 79 -23.51 18.02 -8.61
C MET A 79 -22.77 19.32 -8.93
N LYS A 80 -22.99 19.88 -10.12
CA LYS A 80 -22.40 21.15 -10.56
C LYS A 80 -22.81 22.31 -9.66
N ASP A 81 -24.12 22.46 -9.43
CA ASP A 81 -24.65 23.56 -8.62
C ASP A 81 -24.13 23.45 -7.17
N TRP A 82 -24.14 22.23 -6.60
CA TRP A 82 -23.53 21.96 -5.29
C TRP A 82 -22.04 22.30 -5.24
N ALA A 83 -21.28 21.95 -6.28
CA ALA A 83 -19.84 22.22 -6.34
C ALA A 83 -19.54 23.72 -6.45
N ILE A 84 -20.28 24.46 -7.27
CA ILE A 84 -20.10 25.90 -7.45
C ILE A 84 -20.46 26.67 -6.19
N GLU A 85 -21.50 26.27 -5.47
CA GLU A 85 -21.83 26.84 -4.16
C GLU A 85 -20.68 26.72 -3.15
N LYS A 86 -19.83 25.70 -3.30
CA LYS A 86 -18.60 25.51 -2.53
C LYS A 86 -17.34 26.12 -3.17
N GLY A 87 -17.50 26.95 -4.21
CA GLY A 87 -16.41 27.62 -4.88
C GLY A 87 -15.66 26.76 -5.90
N ALA A 88 -16.24 25.65 -6.36
CA ALA A 88 -15.63 24.86 -7.42
C ALA A 88 -15.70 25.57 -8.76
N THR A 89 -14.57 25.63 -9.45
CA THR A 89 -14.45 26.24 -10.79
C THR A 89 -14.16 25.20 -11.87
N HIS A 90 -13.69 24.03 -11.45
CA HIS A 90 -13.30 22.92 -12.32
C HIS A 90 -13.94 21.63 -11.81
N TYR A 91 -14.01 20.65 -12.70
CA TYR A 91 -14.27 19.26 -12.36
C TYR A 91 -13.15 18.38 -12.91
N THR A 92 -13.03 17.17 -12.36
CA THR A 92 -12.09 16.17 -12.85
C THR A 92 -12.63 14.77 -12.69
N HIS A 93 -12.29 13.92 -13.65
CA HIS A 93 -12.45 12.47 -13.56
C HIS A 93 -11.17 11.89 -12.97
N ILE A 94 -11.21 11.51 -11.70
CA ILE A 94 -10.07 10.85 -11.05
C ILE A 94 -10.11 9.36 -11.37
N PHE A 95 -8.97 8.80 -11.76
CA PHE A 95 -8.82 7.37 -12.02
C PHE A 95 -7.46 6.87 -11.52
N GLN A 96 -7.33 5.55 -11.39
CA GLN A 96 -6.12 4.88 -10.87
C GLN A 96 -5.43 4.10 -12.00
N PRO A 97 -4.58 4.73 -12.84
CA PRO A 97 -3.87 4.03 -13.90
C PRO A 97 -2.93 2.94 -13.37
N MET A 98 -2.39 2.16 -14.30
CA MET A 98 -1.46 1.06 -14.03
C MET A 98 -0.19 1.44 -13.25
N THR A 99 0.15 2.74 -13.16
CA THR A 99 1.25 3.24 -12.31
C THR A 99 1.00 3.03 -10.82
N GLY A 100 -0.27 2.89 -10.40
CA GLY A 100 -0.65 2.72 -8.99
C GLY A 100 -0.84 4.01 -8.21
N LEU A 101 -0.67 5.17 -8.84
CA LEU A 101 -1.06 6.49 -8.31
C LEU A 101 -2.38 6.93 -8.94
N THR A 102 -3.02 7.95 -8.38
CA THR A 102 -4.16 8.63 -8.99
C THR A 102 -3.71 9.55 -10.13
N ALA A 103 -4.60 9.73 -11.11
CA ALA A 103 -4.43 10.68 -12.20
C ALA A 103 -5.73 11.47 -12.41
N GLU A 104 -5.58 12.74 -12.78
CA GLU A 104 -6.68 13.67 -12.95
C GLU A 104 -6.34 14.71 -14.01
N LYS A 105 -7.38 15.21 -14.68
CA LYS A 105 -7.33 16.34 -15.62
C LYS A 105 -8.44 17.31 -15.24
N HIS A 106 -8.11 18.58 -15.02
CA HIS A 106 -9.08 19.57 -14.58
C HIS A 106 -9.69 20.27 -15.79
N ASP A 107 -11.00 20.10 -15.98
CA ASP A 107 -11.79 20.78 -17.00
C ASP A 107 -12.63 21.87 -16.32
N SER A 108 -12.72 23.05 -16.95
CA SER A 108 -13.50 24.16 -16.38
C SER A 108 -14.99 23.94 -16.61
N PHE A 109 -15.81 24.33 -15.64
CA PHE A 109 -17.26 24.43 -15.85
C PHE A 109 -17.65 25.56 -16.83
N LEU A 110 -16.72 26.48 -17.11
CA LEU A 110 -16.96 27.63 -17.97
C LEU A 110 -17.03 27.20 -19.44
N ASN A 111 -18.17 27.46 -20.07
CA ASN A 111 -18.37 27.31 -21.50
C ASN A 111 -18.79 28.67 -22.11
N ILE A 112 -18.63 28.82 -23.42
CA ILE A 112 -19.05 30.03 -24.15
C ILE A 112 -20.24 29.66 -25.02
N ASP A 113 -21.35 30.37 -24.86
CA ASP A 113 -22.53 30.17 -25.69
C ASP A 113 -22.31 30.69 -27.13
N GLY A 114 -23.24 30.37 -28.04
CA GLY A 114 -23.17 30.83 -29.43
C GLY A 114 -23.19 32.37 -29.61
N SER A 115 -23.45 33.13 -28.55
CA SER A 115 -23.42 34.60 -28.53
C SER A 115 -22.12 35.19 -27.96
N GLY A 116 -21.18 34.35 -27.52
CA GLY A 116 -19.93 34.78 -26.89
C GLY A 116 -20.05 35.07 -25.39
N LYS A 117 -21.17 34.72 -24.74
CA LYS A 117 -21.35 34.89 -23.29
C LYS A 117 -20.91 33.65 -22.53
N ALA A 118 -20.26 33.88 -21.40
CA ALA A 118 -19.88 32.82 -20.48
C ALA A 118 -21.11 32.19 -19.82
N MET A 119 -21.17 30.88 -19.83
CA MET A 119 -22.16 30.07 -19.11
C MET A 119 -21.45 28.96 -18.35
N VAL A 120 -22.10 28.47 -17.29
CA VAL A 120 -21.58 27.36 -16.51
C VAL A 120 -22.37 26.09 -16.84
N GLU A 121 -21.68 25.12 -17.44
CA GLU A 121 -22.26 23.88 -17.93
C GLU A 121 -21.53 22.67 -17.35
N PHE A 122 -22.30 21.62 -17.08
CA PHE A 122 -21.81 20.28 -16.79
C PHE A 122 -22.93 19.30 -17.12
N SER A 123 -22.74 18.56 -18.21
CA SER A 123 -23.76 17.69 -18.77
C SER A 123 -23.67 16.27 -18.21
N GLY A 124 -24.76 15.51 -18.29
CA GLY A 124 -24.78 14.09 -17.95
C GLY A 124 -23.83 13.27 -18.82
N LYS A 125 -23.58 13.73 -20.06
CA LYS A 125 -22.59 13.12 -20.95
C LYS A 125 -21.17 13.24 -20.38
N GLU A 126 -20.82 14.41 -19.86
CA GLU A 126 -19.51 14.65 -19.23
C GLU A 126 -19.40 13.90 -17.91
N LEU A 127 -20.46 13.85 -17.10
CA LEU A 127 -20.48 13.08 -15.86
C LEU A 127 -20.25 11.58 -16.10
N VAL A 128 -21.00 10.98 -17.04
CA VAL A 128 -20.93 9.52 -17.25
C VAL A 128 -19.62 9.12 -17.92
N LYS A 129 -19.05 10.00 -18.76
CA LYS A 129 -17.89 9.68 -19.60
C LYS A 129 -16.96 10.87 -19.78
N GLY A 130 -15.69 10.67 -19.44
CA GLY A 130 -14.58 11.57 -19.79
C GLY A 130 -13.63 10.99 -20.84
N GLU A 131 -12.79 11.86 -21.40
CA GLU A 131 -11.68 11.51 -22.30
C GLU A 131 -10.40 12.23 -21.82
N PRO A 132 -9.58 11.58 -20.96
CA PRO A 132 -8.44 12.25 -20.30
C PRO A 132 -7.18 12.43 -21.16
N ASP A 133 -7.20 12.13 -22.46
CA ASP A 133 -6.00 12.08 -23.34
C ASP A 133 -4.79 11.39 -22.65
N ALA A 134 -4.99 10.12 -22.31
CA ALA A 134 -4.14 9.36 -21.40
C ALA A 134 -3.07 8.52 -22.12
N SER A 135 -2.54 9.02 -23.25
CA SER A 135 -1.56 8.33 -24.11
C SER A 135 -0.27 7.94 -23.37
N SER A 136 0.15 8.76 -22.40
CA SER A 136 1.44 8.62 -21.71
C SER A 136 1.46 7.57 -20.59
N PHE A 137 0.30 7.02 -20.20
CA PHE A 137 0.26 5.99 -19.16
C PHE A 137 0.73 4.63 -19.70
N PRO A 138 1.43 3.82 -18.88
CA PRO A 138 1.86 2.48 -19.27
C PRO A 138 0.68 1.62 -19.74
N SER A 139 0.81 1.00 -20.90
CA SER A 139 -0.21 0.14 -21.52
C SER A 139 0.24 -1.31 -21.73
N GLY A 140 1.52 -1.63 -21.49
CA GLY A 140 2.07 -2.99 -21.66
C GLY A 140 1.79 -3.58 -23.04
N GLY A 141 1.83 -2.74 -24.09
CA GLY A 141 1.57 -3.16 -25.46
C GLY A 141 0.09 -3.29 -25.87
N ILE A 142 -0.87 -3.02 -24.98
CA ILE A 142 -2.32 -3.05 -25.31
C ILE A 142 -2.69 -1.94 -26.30
N ARG A 143 -2.03 -0.80 -26.18
CA ARG A 143 -2.20 0.36 -27.06
C ARG A 143 -0.95 0.54 -27.90
N ALA A 144 -1.13 0.87 -29.18
CA ALA A 144 0.00 1.29 -30.01
C ALA A 144 0.49 2.68 -29.55
N THR A 145 1.77 2.98 -29.78
CA THR A 145 2.41 4.24 -29.32
C THR A 145 1.81 5.51 -29.93
N PHE A 146 1.10 5.40 -31.05
CA PHE A 146 0.40 6.53 -31.68
C PHE A 146 -1.07 6.66 -31.26
N GLU A 147 -1.61 5.73 -30.47
CA GLU A 147 -3.01 5.73 -30.02
C GLU A 147 -3.15 6.48 -28.69
N ALA A 148 -3.88 7.60 -28.70
CA ALA A 148 -4.07 8.44 -27.52
C ALA A 148 -5.41 8.23 -26.80
N ARG A 149 -6.41 7.67 -27.50
CA ARG A 149 -7.78 7.62 -27.02
C ARG A 149 -7.97 6.61 -25.89
N GLY A 150 -8.54 7.07 -24.79
CA GLY A 150 -8.98 6.28 -23.65
C GLY A 150 -10.19 6.97 -23.01
N TYR A 151 -10.99 6.21 -22.29
CA TYR A 151 -12.24 6.69 -21.72
C TYR A 151 -12.29 6.46 -20.22
N THR A 152 -12.81 7.44 -19.50
CA THR A 152 -13.21 7.27 -18.11
C THR A 152 -14.70 7.01 -18.03
N GLY A 153 -15.12 6.12 -17.13
CA GLY A 153 -16.52 5.86 -16.82
C GLY A 153 -16.78 6.13 -15.35
N TRP A 154 -17.82 6.91 -15.04
CA TRP A 154 -18.17 7.21 -13.65
C TRP A 154 -18.53 5.95 -12.86
N ASP A 155 -17.92 5.83 -11.68
CA ASP A 155 -18.30 4.87 -10.65
C ASP A 155 -19.24 5.54 -9.63
N PRO A 156 -20.56 5.35 -9.72
CA PRO A 156 -21.51 5.94 -8.77
C PRO A 156 -21.43 5.31 -7.37
N THR A 157 -20.77 4.15 -7.22
CA THR A 157 -20.64 3.46 -5.92
C THR A 157 -19.58 4.09 -5.02
N SER A 158 -18.76 4.99 -5.58
CA SER A 158 -17.86 5.88 -4.85
C SER A 158 -18.36 7.33 -5.03
N PRO A 159 -18.70 8.05 -3.95
CA PRO A 159 -19.34 9.35 -4.07
C PRO A 159 -18.38 10.40 -4.64
N ALA A 160 -18.90 11.29 -5.49
CA ALA A 160 -18.17 12.48 -5.90
C ALA A 160 -17.91 13.39 -4.69
N TYR A 161 -16.78 14.09 -4.69
CA TYR A 161 -16.37 14.95 -3.59
C TYR A 161 -15.76 16.24 -4.10
N ILE A 162 -15.59 17.21 -3.20
CA ILE A 162 -14.99 18.50 -3.52
C ILE A 162 -13.64 18.58 -2.82
N LEU A 163 -12.60 18.76 -3.63
CA LEU A 163 -11.25 18.98 -3.13
C LEU A 163 -10.99 20.49 -3.06
N GLU A 164 -10.78 21.00 -1.86
CA GLU A 164 -10.42 22.39 -1.61
C GLU A 164 -8.95 22.63 -1.96
N SER A 165 -8.68 23.80 -2.53
CA SER A 165 -7.33 24.31 -2.79
C SER A 165 -7.24 25.76 -2.30
N PRO A 166 -6.04 26.31 -2.07
CA PRO A 166 -5.89 27.70 -1.61
C PRO A 166 -6.60 28.75 -2.47
N ASN A 167 -6.84 28.46 -3.76
CA ASN A 167 -7.40 29.40 -4.73
C ASN A 167 -8.74 28.97 -5.35
N GLY A 168 -9.45 28.01 -4.72
CA GLY A 168 -10.75 27.53 -5.21
C GLY A 168 -10.97 26.06 -4.89
N ALA A 169 -11.94 25.43 -5.56
CA ALA A 169 -12.21 24.01 -5.39
C ALA A 169 -12.38 23.28 -6.73
N THR A 170 -12.29 21.96 -6.67
CA THR A 170 -12.50 21.08 -7.82
C THR A 170 -13.51 20.00 -7.45
N LEU A 171 -14.53 19.79 -8.29
CA LEU A 171 -15.42 18.63 -8.21
C LEU A 171 -14.66 17.40 -8.71
N VAL A 172 -14.48 16.41 -7.86
CA VAL A 172 -13.77 15.18 -8.19
C VAL A 172 -14.76 14.03 -8.33
N ILE A 173 -14.71 13.38 -9.50
CA ILE A 173 -15.62 12.30 -9.89
C ILE A 173 -14.81 11.01 -9.98
N PRO A 174 -15.04 10.03 -9.08
CA PRO A 174 -14.38 8.73 -9.15
C PRO A 174 -14.73 7.97 -10.43
N THR A 175 -13.73 7.51 -11.17
CA THR A 175 -13.93 6.82 -12.44
C THR A 175 -13.06 5.59 -12.60
N VAL A 176 -13.54 4.67 -13.46
CA VAL A 176 -12.72 3.61 -14.05
C VAL A 176 -12.07 4.11 -15.34
N PHE A 177 -10.90 3.58 -15.71
CA PHE A 177 -10.20 3.97 -16.94
C PHE A 177 -9.97 2.78 -17.89
N LEU A 178 -10.42 2.97 -19.14
CA LEU A 178 -10.47 1.95 -20.19
C LEU A 178 -9.78 2.45 -21.47
N SER A 179 -9.24 1.52 -22.26
CA SER A 179 -8.82 1.81 -23.63
C SER A 179 -10.03 2.10 -24.52
N TRP A 180 -9.78 2.63 -25.73
CA TRP A 180 -10.85 2.82 -26.72
C TRP A 180 -11.50 1.50 -27.20
N THR A 181 -10.78 0.38 -27.09
CA THR A 181 -11.25 -0.99 -27.40
C THR A 181 -12.01 -1.63 -26.23
N GLY A 182 -12.00 -1.02 -25.05
CA GLY A 182 -12.63 -1.55 -23.83
C GLY A 182 -11.72 -2.42 -22.95
N ASP A 183 -10.42 -2.49 -23.25
CA ASP A 183 -9.43 -3.14 -22.39
C ASP A 183 -9.21 -2.31 -21.11
N ILE A 184 -9.04 -2.97 -19.97
CA ILE A 184 -8.86 -2.29 -18.67
C ILE A 184 -7.45 -1.75 -18.53
N LEU A 185 -7.32 -0.43 -18.32
CA LEU A 185 -6.05 0.29 -18.15
C LEU A 185 -5.89 0.87 -16.75
N ASP A 186 -6.67 0.40 -15.78
CA ASP A 186 -6.71 0.91 -14.43
C ASP A 186 -6.58 -0.19 -13.37
N LYS A 187 -6.59 0.21 -12.11
CA LYS A 187 -6.66 -0.72 -10.97
C LYS A 187 -8.06 -0.89 -10.41
N LYS A 188 -9.03 -0.02 -10.73
CA LYS A 188 -10.35 0.01 -10.10
C LYS A 188 -11.34 -0.95 -10.75
N ALA A 189 -11.38 -1.03 -12.09
CA ALA A 189 -12.30 -1.94 -12.78
C ALA A 189 -12.12 -3.43 -12.40
N PRO A 190 -10.89 -3.97 -12.24
CA PRO A 190 -10.69 -5.35 -11.81
C PRO A 190 -11.16 -5.58 -10.37
N LEU A 191 -11.02 -4.59 -9.48
CA LEU A 191 -11.51 -4.67 -8.11
C LEU A 191 -13.04 -4.79 -8.11
N LEU A 192 -13.74 -3.91 -8.82
CA LEU A 192 -15.19 -3.95 -8.95
C LEU A 192 -15.69 -5.31 -9.49
N LYS A 193 -15.06 -5.80 -10.57
CA LYS A 193 -15.38 -7.13 -11.13
C LYS A 193 -15.14 -8.25 -10.12
N SER A 194 -14.02 -8.23 -9.40
CA SER A 194 -13.69 -9.25 -8.40
C SER A 194 -14.69 -9.29 -7.23
N MET A 195 -15.19 -8.11 -6.82
CA MET A 195 -16.20 -7.99 -5.77
C MET A 195 -17.55 -8.57 -6.23
N GLU A 196 -17.96 -8.31 -7.47
CA GLU A 196 -19.19 -8.88 -8.05
C GLU A 196 -19.12 -10.41 -8.12
N VAL A 197 -17.98 -10.93 -8.61
CA VAL A 197 -17.73 -12.37 -8.70
C VAL A 197 -17.80 -13.03 -7.32
N LEU A 198 -17.13 -12.45 -6.31
CA LEU A 198 -17.19 -12.96 -4.94
C LEU A 198 -18.61 -12.91 -4.39
N SER A 199 -19.32 -11.79 -4.58
CA SER A 199 -20.71 -11.63 -4.14
C SER A 199 -21.60 -12.75 -4.68
N HIS A 200 -21.48 -13.06 -5.97
CA HIS A 200 -22.26 -14.13 -6.59
C HIS A 200 -22.00 -15.50 -5.94
N GLN A 201 -20.73 -15.87 -5.74
CA GLN A 201 -20.39 -17.18 -5.16
C GLN A 201 -20.76 -17.26 -3.67
N ALA A 202 -20.57 -16.19 -2.92
CA ALA A 202 -20.98 -16.10 -1.52
C ALA A 202 -22.51 -16.25 -1.37
N LEU A 203 -23.28 -15.60 -2.25
CA LEU A 203 -24.74 -15.73 -2.25
C LEU A 203 -25.21 -17.15 -2.54
N ARG A 204 -24.55 -17.90 -3.44
CA ARG A 204 -24.86 -19.32 -3.69
C ARG A 204 -24.76 -20.14 -2.41
N ILE A 205 -23.69 -19.96 -1.64
CA ILE A 205 -23.51 -20.62 -0.35
C ILE A 205 -24.59 -20.18 0.63
N LEU A 206 -24.84 -18.88 0.76
CA LEU A 206 -25.88 -18.35 1.66
C LEU A 206 -27.28 -18.92 1.33
N ARG A 207 -27.60 -19.15 0.05
CA ARG A 207 -28.87 -19.78 -0.36
C ARG A 207 -28.97 -21.22 0.14
N LEU A 208 -27.86 -21.97 0.18
CA LEU A 208 -27.84 -23.33 0.72
C LEU A 208 -28.07 -23.34 2.24
N PHE A 209 -27.60 -22.31 2.96
CA PHE A 209 -27.90 -22.09 4.38
C PHE A 209 -29.30 -21.50 4.64
N GLY A 210 -30.10 -21.28 3.59
CA GLY A 210 -31.49 -20.81 3.70
C GLY A 210 -31.66 -19.30 3.79
N ASN A 211 -30.58 -18.50 3.75
CA ASN A 211 -30.68 -17.04 3.71
C ASN A 211 -31.27 -16.60 2.36
N LYS A 212 -32.45 -15.94 2.38
CA LYS A 212 -33.13 -15.38 1.20
C LYS A 212 -33.14 -13.84 1.18
N ASP A 213 -32.72 -13.23 2.27
CA ASP A 213 -32.84 -11.79 2.50
C ASP A 213 -31.67 -11.04 1.89
N ALA A 214 -30.44 -11.50 2.13
CA ALA A 214 -29.24 -10.88 1.61
C ALA A 214 -29.28 -10.84 0.08
N LYS A 215 -29.12 -9.66 -0.53
CA LYS A 215 -29.10 -9.49 -1.99
C LYS A 215 -27.70 -9.29 -2.53
N LYS A 216 -26.76 -8.89 -1.67
CA LYS A 216 -25.37 -8.64 -2.03
C LYS A 216 -24.45 -9.02 -0.88
N VAL A 217 -23.29 -9.55 -1.21
CA VAL A 217 -22.17 -9.68 -0.27
C VAL A 217 -21.06 -8.77 -0.78
N PHE A 218 -20.61 -7.85 0.04
CA PHE A 218 -19.49 -6.97 -0.29
C PHE A 218 -18.28 -7.37 0.54
N THR A 219 -17.11 -7.08 0.01
CA THR A 219 -15.87 -7.19 0.78
C THR A 219 -15.60 -5.88 1.49
N THR A 220 -14.95 -5.96 2.64
CA THR A 220 -14.58 -4.81 3.46
C THR A 220 -13.07 -4.77 3.65
N VAL A 221 -12.51 -3.57 3.67
CA VAL A 221 -11.08 -3.34 3.84
C VAL A 221 -10.84 -2.20 4.83
N GLY A 222 -9.96 -2.42 5.80
CA GLY A 222 -9.40 -1.39 6.67
C GLY A 222 -7.87 -1.32 6.49
N PRO A 223 -7.34 -0.42 5.64
CA PRO A 223 -5.90 -0.27 5.47
C PRO A 223 -5.27 0.48 6.64
N GLU A 224 -4.16 -0.02 7.16
CA GLU A 224 -3.31 0.68 8.14
C GLU A 224 -2.15 1.30 7.37
N GLN A 225 -2.03 2.63 7.31
CA GLN A 225 -1.00 3.30 6.51
C GLN A 225 0.18 3.74 7.36
N GLU A 226 1.32 3.09 7.17
CA GLU A 226 2.59 3.56 7.75
C GLU A 226 3.33 4.52 6.81
N TYR A 227 4.06 5.47 7.38
CA TYR A 227 4.84 6.46 6.63
C TYR A 227 5.94 7.10 7.50
N PHE A 228 6.93 7.73 6.86
CA PHE A 228 7.94 8.53 7.55
C PHE A 228 7.71 10.03 7.35
N LEU A 229 7.99 10.84 8.38
CA LEU A 229 8.08 12.31 8.27
C LEU A 229 9.47 12.80 8.64
N ILE A 230 10.15 13.41 7.67
CA ILE A 230 11.42 14.10 7.90
C ILE A 230 11.28 15.59 7.62
N ASP A 231 12.22 16.38 8.16
CA ASP A 231 12.27 17.80 7.85
C ASP A 231 12.53 18.02 6.34
N ARG A 232 11.80 18.97 5.76
CA ARG A 232 11.87 19.27 4.33
C ARG A 232 13.26 19.75 3.91
N SER A 233 13.98 20.45 4.79
CA SER A 233 15.33 20.93 4.51
C SER A 233 16.31 19.77 4.29
N PHE A 234 16.20 18.71 5.08
CA PHE A 234 16.97 17.50 4.88
C PHE A 234 16.54 16.73 3.64
N TYR A 235 15.23 16.63 3.39
CA TYR A 235 14.70 15.98 2.20
C TYR A 235 15.26 16.62 0.91
N LEU A 236 15.25 17.95 0.83
CA LEU A 236 15.78 18.69 -0.33
C LEU A 236 17.30 18.61 -0.47
N ALA A 237 18.02 18.43 0.65
CA ALA A 237 19.47 18.23 0.66
C ALA A 237 19.90 16.79 0.31
N ARG A 238 18.95 15.89 0.05
CA ARG A 238 19.18 14.47 -0.28
C ARG A 238 18.59 14.12 -1.66
N PRO A 239 19.39 14.22 -2.74
CA PRO A 239 18.94 13.91 -4.10
C PRO A 239 18.37 12.51 -4.26
N ASP A 240 18.86 11.53 -3.50
CA ASP A 240 18.31 10.18 -3.46
C ASP A 240 16.90 10.15 -2.88
N LEU A 241 16.65 10.78 -1.73
CA LEU A 241 15.29 10.87 -1.19
C LEU A 241 14.32 11.57 -2.16
N LEU A 242 14.77 12.60 -2.86
CA LEU A 242 13.96 13.32 -3.85
C LEU A 242 13.59 12.45 -5.06
N HIS A 243 14.55 11.72 -5.62
CA HIS A 243 14.35 10.97 -6.87
C HIS A 243 13.83 9.55 -6.67
N THR A 244 14.14 8.92 -5.54
CA THR A 244 13.87 7.49 -5.30
C THR A 244 12.96 7.24 -4.09
N GLY A 245 12.72 8.26 -3.25
CA GLY A 245 11.95 8.12 -2.01
C GLY A 245 12.69 7.37 -0.90
N ARG A 246 13.96 6.98 -1.13
CA ARG A 246 14.80 6.27 -0.16
C ARG A 246 16.24 6.74 -0.20
N THR A 247 16.97 6.42 0.85
CA THR A 247 18.41 6.63 0.93
C THR A 247 19.16 5.51 0.22
N LEU A 248 20.05 5.88 -0.71
CA LEU A 248 20.91 4.94 -1.44
C LEU A 248 22.26 4.74 -0.74
N VAL A 249 22.66 5.73 0.07
CA VAL A 249 23.83 5.73 0.95
C VAL A 249 23.46 6.32 2.31
N GLY A 250 24.21 5.99 3.34
CA GLY A 250 24.04 6.52 4.69
C GLY A 250 24.44 5.50 5.73
N ALA A 251 25.44 5.84 6.55
CA ALA A 251 25.86 5.05 7.69
C ALA A 251 24.76 4.99 8.76
N ALA A 252 24.73 3.88 9.50
CA ALA A 252 23.80 3.71 10.61
C ALA A 252 24.04 4.79 11.69
N SER A 253 22.94 5.30 12.26
CA SER A 253 23.01 6.22 13.39
C SER A 253 23.45 5.47 14.67
N PRO A 254 24.21 6.10 15.59
CA PRO A 254 24.54 5.50 16.88
C PRO A 254 23.31 5.10 17.73
N LYS A 255 22.19 5.81 17.54
CA LYS A 255 20.86 5.43 18.02
C LYS A 255 19.96 5.25 16.81
N GLY A 256 19.39 4.08 16.61
CA GLY A 256 18.34 3.77 15.65
C GLY A 256 17.02 3.58 16.39
N GLN A 257 16.63 2.31 16.54
CA GLN A 257 15.37 1.87 17.15
C GLN A 257 15.56 0.90 18.33
N GLU A 258 16.81 0.67 18.75
CA GLU A 258 17.22 -0.38 19.69
C GLU A 258 16.57 -0.24 21.08
N MET A 259 16.11 0.97 21.42
CA MET A 259 15.46 1.26 22.69
C MET A 259 13.94 1.07 22.67
N GLU A 260 13.34 0.89 21.48
CA GLU A 260 11.89 0.81 21.27
C GLU A 260 11.09 1.98 21.89
N ASP A 261 11.76 3.08 22.21
CA ASP A 261 11.23 4.22 22.97
C ASP A 261 10.32 5.15 22.15
N GLN A 262 10.19 4.86 20.85
CA GLN A 262 9.34 5.59 19.91
C GLN A 262 7.94 4.98 19.81
N TYR A 263 7.80 3.67 19.98
CA TYR A 263 6.54 2.96 19.76
C TYR A 263 5.54 3.35 20.84
N PHE A 264 4.41 3.95 20.43
CA PHE A 264 3.45 4.62 21.32
C PHE A 264 4.07 5.68 22.26
N GLY A 265 5.25 6.20 21.91
CA GLY A 265 5.93 7.26 22.63
C GLY A 265 5.30 8.64 22.41
N HIS A 266 5.96 9.66 22.95
CA HIS A 266 5.54 11.05 22.78
C HIS A 266 5.65 11.51 21.32
N ILE A 267 4.56 12.02 20.74
CA ILE A 267 4.53 12.58 19.37
C ILE A 267 4.98 14.06 19.42
N PRO A 268 5.99 14.48 18.63
CA PRO A 268 6.40 15.89 18.59
C PRO A 268 5.27 16.85 18.21
N GLU A 269 5.27 18.06 18.79
CA GLU A 269 4.18 19.05 18.63
C GLU A 269 3.92 19.43 17.15
N ARG A 270 4.99 19.61 16.36
CA ARG A 270 4.87 19.87 14.92
C ARG A 270 4.17 18.73 14.17
N VAL A 271 4.41 17.49 14.60
CA VAL A 271 3.87 16.29 13.95
C VAL A 271 2.41 16.09 14.35
N ILE A 272 2.05 16.28 15.62
CA ILE A 272 0.65 16.14 16.04
C ILE A 272 -0.24 17.22 15.41
N ALA A 273 0.27 18.44 15.22
CA ALA A 273 -0.44 19.49 14.49
C ALA A 273 -0.66 19.11 13.01
N TYR A 274 0.37 18.56 12.35
CA TYR A 274 0.25 18.01 11.01
C TYR A 274 -0.80 16.89 10.92
N MET A 275 -0.77 15.93 11.85
CA MET A 275 -1.73 14.82 11.89
C MET A 275 -3.16 15.32 12.08
N ALA A 276 -3.37 16.32 12.94
CA ALA A 276 -4.69 16.89 13.20
C ALA A 276 -5.27 17.62 11.98
N ASP A 277 -4.44 18.35 11.21
CA ASP A 277 -4.85 18.99 9.96
C ASP A 277 -5.18 17.94 8.88
N CYS A 278 -4.35 16.90 8.74
CA CYS A 278 -4.64 15.78 7.85
C CYS A 278 -5.99 15.12 8.18
N GLU A 279 -6.23 14.81 9.46
CA GLU A 279 -7.49 14.23 9.93
C GLU A 279 -8.69 15.11 9.61
N ALA A 280 -8.61 16.42 9.87
CA ALA A 280 -9.71 17.32 9.59
C ALA A 280 -10.04 17.41 8.10
N GLN A 281 -9.01 17.47 7.24
CA GLN A 281 -9.19 17.41 5.78
C GLN A 281 -9.82 16.06 5.36
N LEU A 282 -9.39 14.96 5.96
CA LEU A 282 -9.93 13.63 5.70
C LEU A 282 -11.39 13.48 6.17
N PHE A 283 -11.75 14.05 7.33
CA PHE A 283 -13.13 14.08 7.80
C PHE A 283 -14.02 14.85 6.84
N LYS A 284 -13.62 16.03 6.34
CA LYS A 284 -14.38 16.77 5.31
C LYS A 284 -14.71 15.90 4.09
N LEU A 285 -13.77 15.02 3.72
CA LEU A 285 -13.84 14.13 2.58
C LEU A 285 -14.53 12.79 2.88
N GLY A 286 -15.04 12.60 4.11
CA GLY A 286 -15.78 11.41 4.51
C GLY A 286 -14.90 10.21 4.89
N VAL A 287 -13.58 10.39 5.00
CA VAL A 287 -12.65 9.31 5.39
C VAL A 287 -12.71 9.12 6.92
N PRO A 288 -13.11 7.94 7.43
CA PRO A 288 -13.35 7.74 8.86
C PRO A 288 -12.06 7.37 9.62
N VAL A 289 -11.10 8.31 9.70
CA VAL A 289 -9.86 8.09 10.47
C VAL A 289 -10.18 7.76 11.93
N LYS A 290 -9.58 6.69 12.46
CA LYS A 290 -9.83 6.20 13.81
C LYS A 290 -8.60 6.29 14.72
N THR A 291 -7.44 5.92 14.20
CA THR A 291 -6.22 5.74 14.99
C THR A 291 -5.05 6.45 14.33
N ARG A 292 -4.18 7.04 15.16
CA ARG A 292 -2.86 7.54 14.81
C ARG A 292 -1.85 7.27 15.92
N HIS A 293 -0.60 6.96 15.60
CA HIS A 293 0.48 6.84 16.57
C HIS A 293 1.87 6.89 15.92
N ASN A 294 2.91 6.95 16.76
CA ASN A 294 4.28 6.68 16.34
C ASN A 294 4.48 5.17 16.16
N GLU A 295 5.27 4.82 15.16
CA GLU A 295 5.72 3.45 14.90
C GLU A 295 7.08 3.16 15.56
N VAL A 296 7.60 1.95 15.37
CA VAL A 296 8.84 1.47 16.00
C VAL A 296 10.06 2.30 15.59
N ALA A 297 10.21 2.64 14.30
CA ALA A 297 11.36 3.42 13.86
C ALA A 297 11.20 4.92 14.18
N PRO A 298 12.31 5.64 14.45
CA PRO A 298 12.28 7.09 14.59
C PRO A 298 11.67 7.76 13.36
N SER A 299 10.78 8.73 13.59
CA SER A 299 10.10 9.45 12.51
C SER A 299 9.15 8.62 11.66
N GLN A 300 8.81 7.39 12.08
CA GLN A 300 7.77 6.56 11.49
C GLN A 300 6.46 6.74 12.25
N TYR A 301 5.35 6.75 11.52
CA TYR A 301 4.00 6.93 12.07
C TYR A 301 3.01 6.05 11.33
N GLU A 302 1.87 5.81 11.96
CA GLU A 302 0.72 5.12 11.37
C GLU A 302 -0.54 5.99 11.47
N ILE A 303 -1.40 5.88 10.45
CA ILE A 303 -2.79 6.34 10.45
C ILE A 303 -3.71 5.24 9.89
N ALA A 304 -4.80 4.95 10.58
CA ALA A 304 -5.74 3.89 10.22
C ALA A 304 -7.20 4.38 10.25
N PRO A 305 -7.92 4.33 9.13
CA PRO A 305 -9.38 4.48 9.08
C PRO A 305 -10.12 3.25 9.60
N ILE A 306 -11.40 3.43 9.93
CA ILE A 306 -12.34 2.31 10.08
C ILE A 306 -12.46 1.59 8.73
N PHE A 307 -12.69 0.28 8.76
CA PHE A 307 -12.95 -0.47 7.54
C PHE A 307 -14.21 0.02 6.83
N GLU A 308 -14.20 -0.03 5.51
CA GLU A 308 -15.32 0.33 4.64
C GLU A 308 -15.50 -0.74 3.54
N ASP A 309 -16.51 -0.58 2.69
CA ASP A 309 -16.60 -1.36 1.44
C ASP A 309 -15.28 -1.23 0.66
N SER A 310 -14.75 -2.35 0.15
CA SER A 310 -13.42 -2.41 -0.47
C SER A 310 -13.19 -1.36 -1.57
N ASN A 311 -14.23 -1.02 -2.34
CA ASN A 311 -14.11 -0.02 -3.39
C ASN A 311 -13.91 1.38 -2.81
N LEU A 312 -14.75 1.75 -1.83
CA LEU A 312 -14.66 3.03 -1.14
C LEU A 312 -13.37 3.15 -0.33
N ALA A 313 -13.03 2.11 0.43
CA ALA A 313 -11.79 2.04 1.21
C ALA A 313 -10.54 2.22 0.32
N THR A 314 -10.57 1.69 -0.91
CA THR A 314 -9.47 1.88 -1.87
C THR A 314 -9.35 3.33 -2.33
N ASP A 315 -10.47 4.00 -2.63
CA ASP A 315 -10.46 5.40 -3.03
C ASP A 315 -10.04 6.31 -1.85
N HIS A 316 -10.61 6.08 -0.66
CA HIS A 316 -10.25 6.77 0.57
C HIS A 316 -8.77 6.57 0.93
N GLN A 317 -8.19 5.39 0.69
CA GLN A 317 -6.78 5.15 0.92
C GLN A 317 -5.88 6.02 0.03
N ASN A 318 -6.22 6.15 -1.25
CA ASN A 318 -5.46 7.02 -2.14
C ASN A 318 -5.58 8.50 -1.71
N LEU A 319 -6.79 8.92 -1.33
CA LEU A 319 -7.06 10.25 -0.83
C LEU A 319 -6.28 10.55 0.45
N LEU A 320 -6.23 9.59 1.38
CA LEU A 320 -5.42 9.65 2.59
C LEU A 320 -3.95 9.90 2.26
N MET A 321 -3.36 9.09 1.37
CA MET A 321 -1.96 9.27 0.97
C MET A 321 -1.69 10.63 0.32
N GLU A 322 -2.64 11.13 -0.46
CA GLU A 322 -2.55 12.43 -1.10
C GLU A 322 -2.61 13.59 -0.09
N ILE A 323 -3.56 13.55 0.86
CA ILE A 323 -3.69 14.56 1.92
C ILE A 323 -2.46 14.57 2.81
N LEU A 324 -1.94 13.41 3.20
CA LEU A 324 -0.70 13.31 3.97
C LEU A 324 0.47 13.99 3.23
N ARG A 325 0.63 13.71 1.94
CA ARG A 325 1.72 14.28 1.13
C ARG A 325 1.59 15.78 0.93
N LYS A 326 0.40 16.27 0.56
CA LYS A 326 0.11 17.68 0.32
C LYS A 326 0.28 18.51 1.61
N THR A 327 -0.22 17.99 2.72
CA THR A 327 -0.20 18.70 4.01
C THR A 327 1.22 18.77 4.59
N ALA A 328 2.09 17.78 4.35
CA ALA A 328 3.42 17.73 4.96
C ALA A 328 4.26 18.99 4.65
N SER A 329 4.14 19.50 3.42
CA SER A 329 4.87 20.70 2.99
C SER A 329 4.45 21.97 3.75
N LYS A 330 3.18 22.07 4.18
CA LYS A 330 2.69 23.21 5.00
C LYS A 330 3.39 23.28 6.36
N TYR A 331 3.76 22.12 6.91
CA TYR A 331 4.44 22.00 8.19
C TYR A 331 5.96 21.90 8.05
N GLY A 332 6.52 22.22 6.88
CA GLY A 332 7.97 22.13 6.63
C GLY A 332 8.51 20.71 6.69
N MET A 333 7.68 19.69 6.42
CA MET A 333 8.04 18.28 6.42
C MET A 333 7.92 17.66 5.02
N ALA A 334 8.51 16.49 4.86
CA ALA A 334 8.32 15.61 3.71
C ALA A 334 7.78 14.25 4.20
N CYS A 335 6.67 13.81 3.60
CA CYS A 335 6.05 12.51 3.86
C CYS A 335 6.59 11.47 2.88
N LEU A 336 7.19 10.40 3.40
CA LEU A 336 7.79 9.32 2.62
C LEU A 336 6.94 8.05 2.77
N PHE A 337 6.50 7.50 1.64
CA PHE A 337 5.74 6.25 1.58
C PHE A 337 6.55 5.06 1.08
N HIS A 338 7.83 5.25 0.75
CA HIS A 338 8.68 4.15 0.32
C HIS A 338 8.76 3.10 1.46
N GLU A 339 8.70 1.82 1.13
CA GLU A 339 8.60 0.71 2.09
C GLU A 339 9.86 0.58 2.97
N LYS A 340 10.99 1.08 2.47
CA LYS A 340 12.27 1.14 3.19
C LYS A 340 13.05 2.44 2.95
N PRO A 341 12.63 3.60 3.51
CA PRO A 341 13.29 4.88 3.24
C PRO A 341 14.71 4.94 3.81
N PHE A 342 14.91 4.33 4.99
CA PHE A 342 16.20 4.24 5.68
C PHE A 342 16.57 2.77 5.93
N ALA A 343 17.79 2.39 5.56
CA ALA A 343 18.30 1.05 5.85
C ALA A 343 18.59 0.85 7.35
N GLY A 344 18.48 -0.38 7.85
CA GLY A 344 18.85 -0.73 9.23
C GLY A 344 17.81 -0.43 10.31
N ILE A 345 16.67 0.18 9.98
CA ILE A 345 15.52 0.40 10.87
C ILE A 345 14.24 -0.17 10.26
N ASN A 346 13.11 -0.21 10.97
CA ASN A 346 11.83 -0.73 10.47
C ASN A 346 11.42 -0.07 9.15
N GLY A 347 10.73 -0.85 8.30
CA GLY A 347 10.16 -0.37 7.05
C GLY A 347 8.69 -0.01 7.23
N SER A 348 8.09 0.64 6.23
CA SER A 348 6.67 1.01 6.25
C SER A 348 5.80 -0.01 5.54
N GLY A 349 4.82 -0.57 6.25
CA GLY A 349 3.79 -1.46 5.72
C GLY A 349 2.50 -0.76 5.31
N LYS A 350 1.59 -1.53 4.72
CA LYS A 350 0.17 -1.18 4.66
C LYS A 350 -0.70 -2.39 4.99
N HIS A 351 -0.96 -2.66 6.27
CA HIS A 351 -1.75 -3.85 6.60
C HIS A 351 -3.15 -3.75 6.00
N ASN A 352 -3.58 -4.80 5.31
CA ASN A 352 -4.86 -4.85 4.62
C ASN A 352 -5.81 -5.79 5.37
N ASN A 353 -6.62 -5.22 6.27
CA ASN A 353 -7.63 -5.93 7.03
C ASN A 353 -8.85 -6.24 6.16
N TRP A 354 -8.96 -7.46 5.65
CA TRP A 354 -9.97 -7.89 4.69
C TRP A 354 -11.05 -8.79 5.34
N SER A 355 -12.31 -8.53 5.02
CA SER A 355 -13.45 -9.39 5.40
C SER A 355 -14.60 -9.36 4.38
N MET A 356 -15.67 -10.12 4.62
CA MET A 356 -16.87 -10.22 3.78
C MET A 356 -18.13 -9.98 4.61
N SER A 357 -19.01 -9.08 4.16
CA SER A 357 -20.25 -8.74 4.85
C SER A 357 -21.46 -8.76 3.91
N THR A 358 -22.63 -9.14 4.41
CA THR A 358 -23.89 -9.05 3.68
C THR A 358 -24.46 -7.63 3.73
N ASP A 359 -25.30 -7.28 2.77
CA ASP A 359 -26.11 -6.05 2.79
C ASP A 359 -27.12 -5.98 3.95
N THR A 360 -27.33 -7.08 4.68
CA THR A 360 -28.12 -7.13 5.92
C THR A 360 -27.28 -6.90 7.18
N GLY A 361 -25.97 -6.67 7.07
CA GLY A 361 -25.07 -6.34 8.18
C GLY A 361 -24.38 -7.54 8.85
N GLU A 362 -24.44 -8.73 8.25
CA GLU A 362 -23.80 -9.94 8.78
C GLU A 362 -22.35 -10.06 8.28
N ASN A 363 -21.38 -10.17 9.19
CA ASN A 363 -19.99 -10.49 8.84
C ASN A 363 -19.81 -12.01 8.74
N LEU A 364 -19.47 -12.50 7.55
CA LEU A 364 -19.36 -13.93 7.22
C LEU A 364 -18.10 -14.59 7.78
N LEU A 365 -17.14 -13.80 8.27
CA LEU A 365 -15.93 -14.24 8.96
C LEU A 365 -15.99 -14.00 10.47
N ASN A 366 -17.15 -13.64 11.01
CA ASN A 366 -17.35 -13.58 12.45
C ASN A 366 -17.63 -15.00 13.00
N PRO A 367 -16.77 -15.55 13.87
CA PRO A 367 -16.96 -16.89 14.41
C PRO A 367 -18.13 -17.00 15.41
N GLY A 368 -18.50 -15.89 16.06
CA GLY A 368 -19.48 -15.89 17.14
C GLY A 368 -18.97 -16.56 18.43
N ASP A 369 -19.86 -16.80 19.39
CA ASP A 369 -19.51 -17.34 20.71
C ASP A 369 -19.23 -18.86 20.69
N THR A 370 -19.84 -19.60 19.75
CA THR A 370 -19.63 -21.04 19.53
C THR A 370 -19.11 -21.34 18.11
N PRO A 371 -17.83 -21.04 17.81
CA PRO A 371 -17.28 -21.15 16.46
C PRO A 371 -17.34 -22.56 15.86
N HIS A 372 -17.27 -23.60 16.70
CA HIS A 372 -17.36 -25.00 16.28
C HIS A 372 -18.76 -25.42 15.79
N GLU A 373 -19.81 -24.71 16.21
CA GLU A 373 -21.20 -24.95 15.78
C GLU A 373 -21.59 -24.07 14.58
N ASN A 374 -20.85 -22.98 14.35
CA ASN A 374 -21.10 -22.03 13.28
C ASN A 374 -20.62 -22.57 11.91
N ALA A 375 -21.39 -23.49 11.34
CA ALA A 375 -21.08 -24.13 10.06
C ALA A 375 -20.93 -23.12 8.90
N GLN A 376 -21.67 -22.01 8.90
CA GLN A 376 -21.55 -20.98 7.89
C GLN A 376 -20.17 -20.31 7.95
N PHE A 377 -19.76 -19.85 9.14
CA PHE A 377 -18.42 -19.30 9.36
C PHE A 377 -17.33 -20.29 8.93
N LEU A 378 -17.44 -21.56 9.34
CA LEU A 378 -16.44 -22.59 9.00
C LEU A 378 -16.31 -22.79 7.48
N VAL A 379 -17.43 -22.73 6.74
CA VAL A 379 -17.44 -22.79 5.28
C VAL A 379 -16.71 -21.60 4.65
N PHE A 380 -17.00 -20.37 5.08
CA PHE A 380 -16.33 -19.19 4.56
C PHE A 380 -14.85 -19.15 4.94
N CYS A 381 -14.50 -19.48 6.20
CA CYS A 381 -13.12 -19.56 6.68
C CYS A 381 -12.31 -20.63 5.91
N ALA A 382 -12.87 -21.83 5.71
CA ALA A 382 -12.24 -22.86 4.89
C ALA A 382 -12.08 -22.44 3.43
N GLY A 383 -13.03 -21.68 2.88
CA GLY A 383 -12.92 -21.08 1.56
C GLY A 383 -11.71 -20.15 1.44
N VAL A 384 -11.46 -19.31 2.45
CA VAL A 384 -10.27 -18.45 2.51
C VAL A 384 -8.98 -19.28 2.63
N ILE A 385 -8.96 -20.29 3.52
CA ILE A 385 -7.80 -21.17 3.71
C ILE A 385 -7.44 -21.89 2.40
N ARG A 386 -8.45 -22.42 1.69
CA ARG A 386 -8.26 -23.06 0.39
C ARG A 386 -7.69 -22.10 -0.65
N ALA A 387 -8.20 -20.87 -0.69
CA ALA A 387 -7.77 -19.86 -1.64
C ALA A 387 -6.27 -19.57 -1.51
N VAL A 388 -5.80 -19.33 -0.29
CA VAL A 388 -4.38 -19.10 0.01
C VAL A 388 -3.54 -20.35 -0.27
N ALA A 389 -4.04 -21.55 0.05
CA ALA A 389 -3.33 -22.80 -0.21
C ALA A 389 -3.14 -23.13 -1.70
N LYS A 390 -4.13 -22.76 -2.52
CA LYS A 390 -4.13 -23.01 -3.97
C LYS A 390 -3.33 -21.96 -4.74
N TYR A 391 -3.34 -20.71 -4.28
CA TYR A 391 -2.72 -19.59 -4.99
C TYR A 391 -1.77 -18.72 -4.13
N PRO A 392 -0.83 -19.30 -3.37
CA PRO A 392 0.07 -18.51 -2.51
C PRO A 392 0.98 -17.57 -3.33
N GLU A 393 1.39 -17.99 -4.52
CA GLU A 393 2.28 -17.20 -5.39
C GLU A 393 1.60 -15.95 -5.94
N LEU A 394 0.29 -16.02 -6.24
CA LEU A 394 -0.47 -14.84 -6.68
C LEU A 394 -0.58 -13.79 -5.57
N LEU A 395 -0.64 -14.21 -4.30
CA LEU A 395 -0.59 -13.28 -3.17
C LEU A 395 0.80 -12.65 -3.01
N ARG A 396 1.87 -13.39 -3.31
CA ARG A 396 3.23 -12.83 -3.36
C ARG A 396 3.42 -11.84 -4.53
N VAL A 397 2.79 -12.10 -5.67
CA VAL A 397 2.83 -11.24 -6.87
C VAL A 397 2.22 -9.85 -6.62
N VAL A 398 1.04 -9.79 -5.98
CA VAL A 398 0.33 -8.51 -5.80
C VAL A 398 1.00 -7.55 -4.84
N VAL A 399 1.96 -8.04 -4.06
CA VAL A 399 2.80 -7.24 -3.18
C VAL A 399 4.22 -7.04 -3.75
N SER A 400 4.46 -7.44 -5.00
CA SER A 400 5.74 -7.24 -5.67
C SER A 400 5.99 -5.78 -6.05
N GLY A 401 7.25 -5.38 -5.98
CA GLY A 401 7.74 -4.05 -6.29
C GLY A 401 9.17 -3.90 -5.79
N ALA A 402 10.01 -3.17 -6.53
CA ALA A 402 11.41 -2.96 -6.16
C ALA A 402 11.55 -2.43 -4.72
N ALA A 403 10.67 -1.51 -4.32
CA ALA A 403 10.68 -0.93 -2.99
C ALA A 403 10.29 -1.93 -1.88
N ASN A 404 9.25 -2.75 -2.09
CA ASN A 404 8.79 -3.72 -1.09
C ASN A 404 9.75 -4.91 -0.92
N ASP A 405 10.55 -5.26 -1.95
CA ASP A 405 11.63 -6.25 -1.83
C ASP A 405 12.69 -5.85 -0.78
N HIS A 406 12.85 -4.55 -0.49
CA HIS A 406 13.73 -4.08 0.59
C HIS A 406 13.12 -4.18 1.99
N ARG A 407 11.80 -4.44 2.08
CA ARG A 407 11.07 -4.52 3.34
C ARG A 407 10.82 -5.95 3.78
N LEU A 408 10.32 -6.81 2.89
CA LEU A 408 9.85 -8.17 3.24
C LEU A 408 10.95 -9.04 3.86
N GLY A 409 10.58 -9.83 4.87
CA GLY A 409 11.44 -10.85 5.51
C GLY A 409 12.37 -10.36 6.62
N ALA A 410 12.19 -9.13 7.13
CA ALA A 410 12.95 -8.60 8.26
C ALA A 410 12.16 -7.52 9.01
N ASN A 411 12.54 -7.22 10.26
CA ASN A 411 12.03 -6.08 11.04
C ASN A 411 10.49 -5.96 10.99
N GLU A 412 9.79 -6.99 11.45
CA GLU A 412 8.32 -7.08 11.52
C GLU A 412 7.57 -7.17 10.17
N ALA A 413 8.27 -7.07 9.03
CA ALA A 413 7.68 -7.38 7.74
C ALA A 413 7.66 -8.89 7.48
N PRO A 414 6.56 -9.48 7.00
CA PRO A 414 6.46 -10.93 6.82
C PRO A 414 7.44 -11.45 5.75
N PRO A 415 7.87 -12.72 5.82
CA PRO A 415 8.65 -13.35 4.76
C PRO A 415 7.82 -13.53 3.47
N ALA A 416 8.51 -13.83 2.36
CA ALA A 416 7.84 -14.10 1.08
C ALA A 416 7.05 -15.42 1.04
N ILE A 417 7.19 -16.26 2.07
CA ILE A 417 6.47 -17.52 2.23
C ILE A 417 5.05 -17.19 2.71
N ILE A 418 4.05 -17.34 1.85
CA ILE A 418 2.66 -17.07 2.22
C ILE A 418 2.10 -18.23 3.07
N SER A 419 1.76 -17.91 4.32
CA SER A 419 1.12 -18.81 5.29
C SER A 419 -0.01 -18.09 6.03
N ILE A 420 -0.88 -18.89 6.66
CA ILE A 420 -2.00 -18.43 7.47
C ILE A 420 -1.74 -18.71 8.94
N PHE A 421 -1.90 -17.66 9.74
CA PHE A 421 -2.06 -17.75 11.18
C PHE A 421 -3.56 -17.77 11.53
N LEU A 422 -4.03 -18.81 12.20
CA LEU A 422 -5.43 -18.91 12.67
C LEU A 422 -5.59 -18.60 14.16
N GLY A 423 -4.49 -18.65 14.92
CA GLY A 423 -4.53 -18.67 16.39
C GLY A 423 -4.94 -20.03 16.95
N ASP A 424 -4.69 -20.23 18.24
CA ASP A 424 -4.83 -21.55 18.88
C ASP A 424 -6.27 -22.05 18.93
N GLN A 425 -7.24 -21.14 19.03
CA GLN A 425 -8.66 -21.49 19.10
C GLN A 425 -9.18 -22.08 17.78
N LEU A 426 -8.96 -21.38 16.67
CA LEU A 426 -9.39 -21.86 15.37
C LEU A 426 -8.53 -23.02 14.87
N GLN A 427 -7.22 -23.02 15.15
CA GLN A 427 -6.37 -24.14 14.79
C GLN A 427 -6.86 -25.44 15.44
N ASP A 428 -7.25 -25.39 16.71
CA ASP A 428 -7.81 -26.54 17.42
C ASP A 428 -9.11 -27.04 16.77
N ILE A 429 -9.98 -26.14 16.32
CA ILE A 429 -11.20 -26.51 15.57
C ILE A 429 -10.86 -27.19 14.25
N ILE A 430 -9.88 -26.66 13.50
CA ILE A 430 -9.42 -27.27 12.24
C ILE A 430 -8.84 -28.66 12.48
N ASP A 431 -8.05 -28.84 13.54
CA ASP A 431 -7.47 -30.14 13.92
C ASP A 431 -8.55 -31.15 14.36
N GLN A 432 -9.61 -30.68 15.00
CA GLN A 432 -10.77 -31.52 15.35
C GLN A 432 -11.57 -31.93 14.10
N LEU A 433 -11.78 -31.01 13.15
CA LEU A 433 -12.46 -31.30 11.88
C LEU A 433 -11.74 -32.42 11.12
N GLU A 434 -10.40 -32.46 11.15
CA GLU A 434 -9.59 -33.54 10.56
C GLU A 434 -9.88 -34.91 11.20
N LYS A 435 -10.18 -34.95 12.50
CA LYS A 435 -10.38 -36.17 13.30
C LYS A 435 -11.83 -36.66 13.34
N GLY A 436 -12.74 -36.05 12.57
CA GLY A 436 -14.14 -36.48 12.47
C GLY A 436 -15.16 -35.51 13.08
N GLY A 437 -14.86 -34.20 13.09
CA GLY A 437 -15.80 -33.13 13.41
C GLY A 437 -15.40 -32.31 14.65
N ALA A 438 -15.68 -31.00 14.62
CA ALA A 438 -15.45 -30.11 15.75
C ALA A 438 -16.50 -30.32 16.85
N LYS A 439 -16.07 -30.51 18.09
CA LYS A 439 -16.93 -30.80 19.26
C LYS A 439 -16.77 -29.79 20.39
N SER A 440 -15.70 -29.00 20.36
CA SER A 440 -15.38 -28.04 21.42
C SER A 440 -14.55 -26.89 20.87
N THR A 441 -14.47 -25.81 21.61
CA THR A 441 -13.63 -24.65 21.29
C THR A 441 -12.81 -24.29 22.52
N LYS A 442 -11.50 -24.05 22.34
CA LYS A 442 -10.66 -23.50 23.41
C LYS A 442 -11.19 -22.12 23.80
N GLN A 443 -11.42 -21.93 25.09
CA GLN A 443 -11.83 -20.63 25.63
C GLN A 443 -10.66 -19.93 26.32
N GLY A 444 -10.74 -18.61 26.33
CA GLY A 444 -9.93 -17.76 27.17
C GLY A 444 -10.22 -17.95 28.65
N GLY A 445 -9.51 -17.22 29.51
CA GLY A 445 -9.72 -17.21 30.96
C GLY A 445 -9.84 -15.79 31.50
N GLU A 446 -9.87 -15.62 32.82
CA GLU A 446 -9.66 -14.31 33.45
C GLU A 446 -8.20 -14.20 33.88
N MET A 447 -7.58 -13.04 33.63
CA MET A 447 -6.26 -12.71 34.14
C MET A 447 -6.38 -12.02 35.49
N GLU A 448 -5.84 -12.65 36.53
CA GLU A 448 -5.71 -12.02 37.83
C GLU A 448 -4.51 -11.09 37.81
N ILE A 449 -4.77 -9.79 37.69
CA ILE A 449 -3.72 -8.78 37.82
C ILE A 449 -3.44 -8.66 39.31
N GLY A 450 -2.19 -8.91 39.73
CA GLY A 450 -1.75 -8.83 41.13
C GLY A 450 -1.82 -7.43 41.78
N VAL A 451 -2.68 -6.55 41.25
CA VAL A 451 -2.98 -5.20 41.72
C VAL A 451 -4.48 -5.13 41.97
N THR A 452 -4.88 -5.06 43.24
CA THR A 452 -6.26 -5.16 43.73
C THR A 452 -7.21 -4.05 43.23
N VAL A 453 -6.67 -2.94 42.74
CA VAL A 453 -7.46 -1.80 42.22
C VAL A 453 -7.87 -2.03 40.76
N LEU A 454 -7.21 -2.93 40.05
CA LEU A 454 -7.48 -3.18 38.63
C LEU A 454 -8.58 -4.23 38.46
N PRO A 455 -9.48 -4.05 37.48
CA PRO A 455 -10.45 -5.07 37.15
C PRO A 455 -9.73 -6.32 36.64
N LYS A 456 -10.32 -7.48 36.88
CA LYS A 456 -9.91 -8.71 36.19
C LYS A 456 -10.09 -8.48 34.70
N LEU A 457 -9.04 -8.71 33.91
CA LEU A 457 -9.11 -8.57 32.47
C LEU A 457 -9.42 -9.93 31.82
N PRO A 458 -10.26 -9.97 30.78
CA PRO A 458 -10.42 -11.18 29.99
C PRO A 458 -9.10 -11.51 29.29
N ARG A 459 -8.73 -12.80 29.30
CA ARG A 459 -7.58 -13.36 28.58
C ARG A 459 -8.10 -14.11 27.38
N ASP A 460 -7.58 -13.81 26.18
CA ASP A 460 -7.92 -14.53 24.96
C ASP A 460 -7.41 -15.98 24.96
N ALA A 461 -7.99 -16.83 24.11
CA ALA A 461 -7.67 -18.26 24.01
C ALA A 461 -6.29 -18.57 23.39
N GLY A 462 -5.60 -17.56 22.85
CA GLY A 462 -4.27 -17.65 22.24
C GLY A 462 -3.69 -16.26 22.00
N ASP A 463 -2.40 -16.20 21.70
CA ASP A 463 -1.69 -14.96 21.41
C ASP A 463 -1.83 -14.57 19.91
N ARG A 464 -1.46 -13.33 19.55
CA ARG A 464 -1.43 -12.85 18.17
C ARG A 464 -0.04 -13.09 17.56
N ASN A 465 0.03 -13.34 16.26
CA ASN A 465 1.30 -13.51 15.56
C ASN A 465 1.58 -12.32 14.66
N ARG A 466 2.69 -11.62 14.91
CA ARG A 466 3.17 -10.46 14.16
C ARG A 466 3.93 -10.80 12.87
N THR A 467 4.49 -12.00 12.77
CA THR A 467 5.37 -12.42 11.66
C THR A 467 4.63 -13.05 10.48
N SER A 468 3.36 -13.44 10.68
CA SER A 468 2.57 -14.10 9.65
C SER A 468 2.18 -13.12 8.52
N PRO A 469 2.31 -13.53 7.24
CA PRO A 469 1.85 -12.74 6.10
C PRO A 469 0.34 -12.55 6.08
N PHE A 470 -0.43 -13.56 6.48
CA PHE A 470 -1.89 -13.55 6.49
C PHE A 470 -2.38 -14.08 7.85
N ALA A 471 -3.09 -13.26 8.62
CA ALA A 471 -3.47 -13.61 9.99
C ALA A 471 -4.96 -13.40 10.24
N PHE A 472 -5.63 -14.41 10.79
CA PHE A 472 -6.98 -14.24 11.30
C PHE A 472 -6.94 -13.45 12.61
N THR A 473 -7.60 -12.29 12.64
CA THR A 473 -7.59 -11.37 13.79
C THR A 473 -8.97 -11.23 14.43
N GLY A 474 -9.65 -12.38 14.57
CA GLY A 474 -10.91 -12.52 15.32
C GLY A 474 -12.16 -12.52 14.45
N ASN A 475 -12.26 -11.64 13.46
CA ASN A 475 -13.44 -11.53 12.58
C ASN A 475 -13.11 -11.11 11.13
N LYS A 476 -11.82 -11.17 10.78
CA LYS A 476 -11.24 -10.72 9.51
C LYS A 476 -9.85 -11.34 9.34
N PHE A 477 -9.31 -11.27 8.13
CA PHE A 477 -7.92 -11.60 7.86
C PHE A 477 -7.10 -10.34 7.57
N GLU A 478 -5.94 -10.24 8.18
CA GLU A 478 -4.99 -9.15 8.01
C GLU A 478 -3.88 -9.61 7.05
N PHE A 479 -3.75 -8.94 5.90
CA PHE A 479 -2.68 -9.19 4.94
C PHE A 479 -1.56 -8.15 5.09
N ARG A 480 -0.43 -8.57 5.67
CA ARG A 480 0.66 -7.67 6.10
C ARG A 480 1.73 -7.40 5.04
N ALA A 481 1.74 -8.21 3.98
CA ALA A 481 2.78 -8.14 2.96
C ALA A 481 2.64 -6.92 2.01
N VAL A 482 1.49 -6.23 2.02
CA VAL A 482 1.25 -5.06 1.17
C VAL A 482 2.17 -3.91 1.56
N GLY A 483 2.81 -3.28 0.57
CA GLY A 483 3.74 -2.16 0.77
C GLY A 483 3.02 -0.83 1.05
N SER A 484 3.68 0.05 1.81
CA SER A 484 3.19 1.39 2.16
C SER A 484 2.93 2.30 0.95
N SER A 485 3.60 2.10 -0.19
CA SER A 485 3.37 2.89 -1.41
C SER A 485 2.30 2.29 -2.34
N GLN A 486 1.93 1.02 -2.14
CA GLN A 486 1.06 0.28 -3.06
C GLN A 486 -0.42 0.62 -2.90
N SER A 487 -1.16 0.68 -4.01
CA SER A 487 -2.63 0.67 -3.99
C SER A 487 -3.15 -0.68 -3.49
N VAL A 488 -4.10 -0.65 -2.56
CA VAL A 488 -4.77 -1.84 -2.02
C VAL A 488 -5.70 -2.52 -3.03
N SER A 489 -5.98 -1.88 -4.17
CA SER A 489 -6.85 -2.45 -5.20
C SER A 489 -6.33 -3.78 -5.75
N GLY A 490 -5.01 -3.86 -6.03
CA GLY A 490 -4.38 -5.06 -6.59
C GLY A 490 -4.50 -6.27 -5.66
N PRO A 491 -4.01 -6.15 -4.40
CA PRO A 491 -4.18 -7.20 -3.39
C PRO A 491 -5.62 -7.66 -3.23
N ASN A 492 -6.58 -6.74 -3.11
CA ASN A 492 -7.99 -7.09 -2.92
C ASN A 492 -8.63 -7.70 -4.17
N SER A 493 -8.24 -7.27 -5.38
CA SER A 493 -8.73 -7.88 -6.63
C SER A 493 -8.36 -9.36 -6.71
N VAL A 494 -7.12 -9.69 -6.32
CA VAL A 494 -6.66 -11.09 -6.31
C VAL A 494 -7.29 -11.86 -5.17
N LEU A 495 -7.28 -11.34 -3.94
CA LEU A 495 -7.92 -11.96 -2.76
C LEU A 495 -9.39 -12.31 -3.06
N ASN A 496 -10.17 -11.35 -3.55
CA ASN A 496 -11.56 -11.56 -3.91
C ASN A 496 -11.72 -12.68 -4.95
N THR A 497 -10.86 -12.70 -5.98
CA THR A 497 -10.94 -13.70 -7.07
C THR A 497 -10.58 -15.11 -6.60
N ILE A 498 -9.48 -15.27 -5.84
CA ILE A 498 -9.05 -16.60 -5.34
C ILE A 498 -10.03 -17.16 -4.30
N VAL A 499 -10.63 -16.28 -3.49
CA VAL A 499 -11.69 -16.67 -2.55
C VAL A 499 -12.95 -17.05 -3.31
N ALA A 500 -13.35 -16.27 -4.32
CA ALA A 500 -14.50 -16.62 -5.15
C ALA A 500 -14.34 -17.99 -5.84
N GLU A 501 -13.16 -18.33 -6.34
CA GLU A 501 -12.85 -19.68 -6.86
C GLU A 501 -13.03 -20.78 -5.83
N SER A 502 -12.69 -20.50 -4.58
CA SER A 502 -12.87 -21.47 -3.50
C SER A 502 -14.32 -21.58 -3.05
N LEU A 503 -15.07 -20.48 -3.03
CA LEU A 503 -16.50 -20.48 -2.76
C LEU A 503 -17.30 -21.16 -3.89
N ASP A 504 -16.90 -20.98 -5.15
CA ASP A 504 -17.50 -21.66 -6.30
C ASP A 504 -17.33 -23.19 -6.19
N PHE A 505 -16.11 -23.64 -5.84
CA PHE A 505 -15.85 -25.06 -5.58
C PHE A 505 -16.75 -25.60 -4.46
N ILE A 506 -16.82 -24.91 -3.32
CA ILE A 506 -17.65 -25.33 -2.18
C ILE A 506 -19.13 -25.35 -2.55
N ALA A 507 -19.64 -24.26 -3.16
CA ALA A 507 -21.03 -24.16 -3.57
C ALA A 507 -21.41 -25.29 -4.53
N THR A 508 -20.56 -25.58 -5.50
CA THR A 508 -20.80 -26.63 -6.50
C THR A 508 -20.86 -28.03 -5.88
N GLU A 509 -19.94 -28.36 -4.96
CA GLU A 509 -19.96 -29.67 -4.27
C GLU A 509 -21.17 -29.82 -3.32
N LEU A 510 -21.56 -28.75 -2.63
CA LEU A 510 -22.74 -28.75 -1.76
C LEU A 510 -24.05 -28.82 -2.57
N GLU A 511 -24.16 -28.07 -3.67
CA GLU A 511 -25.31 -28.12 -4.59
C GLU A 511 -25.47 -29.52 -5.20
N LYS A 512 -24.35 -30.16 -5.58
CA LYS A 512 -24.34 -31.54 -6.08
C LYS A 512 -24.82 -32.53 -5.02
N SER A 513 -24.36 -32.38 -3.78
CA SER A 513 -24.77 -33.22 -2.66
C SER A 513 -26.25 -33.02 -2.31
N ALA A 514 -26.74 -31.79 -2.34
CA ALA A 514 -28.15 -31.45 -2.15
C ALA A 514 -29.04 -32.07 -3.23
N LYS A 515 -28.63 -32.00 -4.52
CA LYS A 515 -29.32 -32.68 -5.63
C LYS A 515 -29.35 -34.20 -5.48
N ALA A 516 -28.33 -34.78 -4.87
CA ALA A 516 -28.26 -36.21 -4.56
C ALA A 516 -29.06 -36.62 -3.31
N GLY A 517 -29.76 -35.68 -2.65
CA GLY A 517 -30.54 -35.95 -1.44
C GLY A 517 -29.70 -36.30 -0.21
N LYS A 518 -28.40 -35.96 -0.22
CA LYS A 518 -27.53 -36.15 0.96
C LYS A 518 -27.90 -35.14 2.05
N ASP A 519 -27.65 -35.54 3.30
CA ASP A 519 -27.77 -34.63 4.45
C ASP A 519 -26.81 -33.43 4.31
N PHE A 520 -27.33 -32.23 4.56
CA PHE A 520 -26.60 -30.98 4.34
C PHE A 520 -25.41 -30.82 5.30
N HIS A 521 -25.61 -31.08 6.59
CA HIS A 521 -24.54 -30.97 7.60
C HIS A 521 -23.42 -31.98 7.34
N LYS A 522 -23.78 -33.21 6.97
CA LYS A 522 -22.79 -34.23 6.59
C LYS A 522 -22.02 -33.84 5.33
N SER A 523 -22.69 -33.25 4.35
CA SER A 523 -22.06 -32.77 3.11
C SER A 523 -21.06 -31.63 3.40
N ILE A 524 -21.41 -30.71 4.32
CA ILE A 524 -20.48 -29.68 4.79
C ILE A 524 -19.23 -30.31 5.42
N GLN A 525 -19.40 -31.27 6.32
CA GLN A 525 -18.27 -31.94 6.96
C GLN A 525 -17.37 -32.66 5.95
N GLU A 526 -17.94 -33.34 4.95
CA GLU A 526 -17.19 -33.99 3.87
C GLU A 526 -16.34 -32.97 3.07
N VAL A 527 -16.94 -31.84 2.69
CA VAL A 527 -16.25 -30.77 1.94
C VAL A 527 -15.16 -30.11 2.79
N LEU A 528 -15.45 -29.74 4.04
CA LEU A 528 -14.49 -29.11 4.95
C LEU A 528 -13.29 -30.03 5.20
N LEU A 529 -13.52 -31.32 5.44
CA LEU A 529 -12.45 -32.30 5.63
C LEU A 529 -11.53 -32.39 4.41
N GLY A 530 -12.11 -32.41 3.20
CA GLY A 530 -11.35 -32.40 1.95
C GLY A 530 -10.46 -31.15 1.82
N ILE A 531 -11.03 -29.98 2.08
CA ILE A 531 -10.32 -28.69 2.01
C ILE A 531 -9.19 -28.63 3.02
N ILE A 532 -9.44 -29.01 4.28
CA ILE A 532 -8.44 -28.96 5.34
C ILE A 532 -7.26 -29.85 5.02
N LYS A 533 -7.51 -31.08 4.52
CA LYS A 533 -6.44 -32.00 4.11
C LYS A 533 -5.55 -31.43 3.00
N GLU A 534 -6.13 -30.80 1.99
CA GLU A 534 -5.38 -30.16 0.89
C GLU A 534 -4.65 -28.90 1.34
N SER A 535 -5.23 -28.15 2.28
CA SER A 535 -4.80 -26.79 2.62
C SER A 535 -3.93 -26.70 3.87
N LYS A 536 -3.75 -27.79 4.63
CA LYS A 536 -2.94 -27.83 5.86
C LYS A 536 -1.52 -27.29 5.68
N LYS A 537 -0.96 -27.41 4.46
CA LYS A 537 0.38 -26.91 4.14
C LYS A 537 0.58 -25.42 4.46
N VAL A 538 -0.44 -24.57 4.32
CA VAL A 538 -0.31 -23.12 4.60
C VAL A 538 -0.58 -22.74 6.06
N LEU A 539 -1.11 -23.64 6.89
CA LEU A 539 -1.42 -23.32 8.28
C LEU A 539 -0.15 -23.36 9.14
N PHE A 540 0.20 -22.22 9.74
CA PHE A 540 1.38 -22.08 10.57
C PHE A 540 1.19 -21.03 11.65
N ASN A 541 1.31 -21.44 12.92
CA ASN A 541 1.15 -20.56 14.08
C ASN A 541 2.48 -20.09 14.71
N GLY A 542 3.63 -20.53 14.18
CA GLY A 542 4.96 -20.25 14.75
C GLY A 542 5.63 -18.97 14.21
N ASP A 543 6.92 -18.83 14.51
CA ASP A 543 7.75 -17.71 14.04
C ASP A 543 8.07 -17.85 12.55
N GLY A 544 7.54 -16.93 11.74
CA GLY A 544 7.75 -16.88 10.30
C GLY A 544 9.19 -16.58 9.88
N TYR A 545 10.03 -16.03 10.75
CA TYR A 545 11.43 -15.71 10.45
C TYR A 545 12.40 -16.87 10.70
N SER A 546 11.95 -17.87 11.46
CA SER A 546 12.80 -18.98 11.87
C SER A 546 13.33 -19.77 10.66
N GLU A 547 14.60 -20.17 10.69
CA GLU A 547 15.16 -21.06 9.66
C GLU A 547 14.43 -22.40 9.63
N GLU A 548 13.92 -22.83 10.79
CA GLU A 548 13.07 -24.00 10.96
C GLU A 548 11.81 -23.89 10.10
N TRP A 549 11.12 -22.74 10.13
CA TRP A 549 9.96 -22.52 9.28
C TRP A 549 10.33 -22.54 7.80
N HIS A 550 11.44 -21.92 7.41
CA HIS A 550 11.88 -21.91 6.02
C HIS A 550 12.10 -23.34 5.48
N LYS A 551 12.74 -24.22 6.25
CA LYS A 551 12.97 -25.63 5.88
C LYS A 551 11.66 -26.43 5.87
N GLU A 552 10.79 -26.19 6.84
CA GLU A 552 9.50 -26.88 6.95
C GLU A 552 8.53 -26.45 5.84
N ALA A 553 8.49 -25.17 5.48
CA ALA A 553 7.69 -24.64 4.39
C ALA A 553 8.09 -25.26 3.04
N GLU A 554 9.40 -25.40 2.78
CA GLU A 554 9.92 -26.09 1.60
C GLU A 554 9.46 -27.56 1.58
N LYS A 555 9.58 -28.27 2.70
CA LYS A 555 9.09 -29.66 2.85
C LYS A 555 7.58 -29.78 2.61
N ARG A 556 6.79 -28.76 2.98
CA ARG A 556 5.34 -28.66 2.73
C ARG A 556 4.99 -28.26 1.30
N GLY A 557 6.00 -27.95 0.46
CA GLY A 557 5.79 -27.49 -0.91
C GLY A 557 5.25 -26.06 -1.00
N LEU A 558 5.50 -25.22 0.00
CA LEU A 558 5.17 -23.80 -0.06
C LEU A 558 6.23 -23.04 -0.86
N PRO A 559 5.82 -22.19 -1.81
CA PRO A 559 6.75 -21.40 -2.61
C PRO A 559 7.37 -20.26 -1.78
N ASN A 560 8.63 -19.96 -2.05
CA ASN A 560 9.40 -18.88 -1.44
C ASN A 560 10.01 -17.99 -2.52
N LEU A 561 9.16 -17.20 -3.20
CA LEU A 561 9.58 -16.28 -4.26
C LEU A 561 10.09 -15.00 -3.60
N ARG A 562 11.40 -14.94 -3.33
CA ARG A 562 11.99 -13.89 -2.48
C ARG A 562 11.97 -12.54 -3.17
N THR A 563 12.28 -12.54 -4.47
CA THR A 563 12.41 -11.31 -5.25
C THR A 563 11.20 -11.09 -6.13
N THR A 564 10.92 -9.83 -6.45
CA THR A 564 9.88 -9.44 -7.40
C THR A 564 10.07 -10.17 -8.73
N ILE A 565 11.31 -10.27 -9.21
CA ILE A 565 11.65 -10.94 -10.48
C ILE A 565 11.24 -12.43 -10.50
N GLU A 566 11.38 -13.13 -9.38
CA GLU A 566 10.91 -14.52 -9.25
C GLU A 566 9.38 -14.63 -9.23
N ALA A 567 8.69 -13.61 -8.71
CA ALA A 567 7.24 -13.60 -8.58
C ALA A 567 6.52 -13.23 -9.89
N LEU A 568 7.03 -12.25 -10.65
CA LEU A 568 6.33 -11.70 -11.83
C LEU A 568 5.84 -12.75 -12.85
N PRO A 569 6.60 -13.81 -13.21
CA PRO A 569 6.15 -14.81 -14.19
C PRO A 569 4.86 -15.53 -13.81
N VAL A 570 4.51 -15.57 -12.53
CA VAL A 570 3.27 -16.22 -12.05
C VAL A 570 2.03 -15.55 -12.64
N ILE A 571 2.06 -14.24 -12.94
CA ILE A 571 0.93 -13.49 -13.54
C ILE A 571 0.44 -14.14 -14.83
N ILE A 572 1.38 -14.64 -15.64
CA ILE A 572 1.14 -15.19 -16.97
C ILE A 572 1.22 -16.71 -16.99
N ARG A 573 1.25 -17.36 -15.81
CA ARG A 573 1.16 -18.81 -15.71
C ARG A 573 -0.24 -19.26 -16.11
N LYS A 574 -0.33 -20.42 -16.76
CA LYS A 574 -1.59 -20.95 -17.31
C LYS A 574 -2.73 -21.00 -16.28
N ASP A 575 -2.45 -21.48 -15.07
CA ASP A 575 -3.46 -21.56 -13.99
C ASP A 575 -3.95 -20.19 -13.52
N SER A 576 -3.10 -19.16 -13.56
CA SER A 576 -3.45 -17.78 -13.22
C SER A 576 -4.30 -17.15 -14.33
N ILE A 577 -3.92 -17.35 -15.59
CA ILE A 577 -4.72 -16.95 -16.76
C ILE A 577 -6.09 -17.63 -16.70
N ASP A 578 -6.13 -18.95 -16.52
CA ASP A 578 -7.37 -19.73 -16.44
C ASP A 578 -8.28 -19.23 -15.30
N LEU A 579 -7.70 -18.91 -14.13
CA LEU A 579 -8.44 -18.36 -12.99
C LEU A 579 -9.12 -17.02 -13.34
N PHE A 580 -8.36 -16.03 -13.80
CA PHE A 580 -8.92 -14.69 -14.02
C PHE A 580 -9.84 -14.63 -15.23
N THR A 581 -9.56 -15.41 -16.28
CA THR A 581 -10.41 -15.49 -17.48
C THR A 581 -11.72 -16.22 -17.21
N LYS A 582 -11.71 -17.30 -16.41
CA LYS A 582 -12.93 -17.99 -15.94
C LYS A 582 -13.92 -17.01 -15.32
N TYR A 583 -13.43 -16.10 -14.49
CA TYR A 583 -14.24 -15.11 -13.78
C TYR A 583 -14.36 -13.76 -14.48
N LYS A 584 -13.74 -13.60 -15.66
CA LYS A 584 -13.76 -12.36 -16.46
C LYS A 584 -13.25 -11.12 -15.71
N VAL A 585 -12.45 -11.32 -14.66
CA VAL A 585 -11.80 -10.25 -13.89
C VAL A 585 -10.70 -9.61 -14.74
N TYR A 586 -9.89 -10.46 -15.39
CA TYR A 586 -8.93 -10.07 -16.41
C TYR A 586 -9.07 -10.94 -17.65
N THR A 587 -8.71 -10.39 -18.80
CA THR A 587 -8.39 -11.15 -20.01
C THR A 587 -6.91 -11.57 -20.01
N GLU A 588 -6.56 -12.56 -20.82
CA GLU A 588 -5.15 -12.96 -21.00
C GLU A 588 -4.29 -11.79 -21.49
N LYS A 589 -4.80 -11.01 -22.46
CA LYS A 589 -4.13 -9.81 -22.98
C LYS A 589 -3.87 -8.78 -21.87
N GLU A 590 -4.83 -8.57 -20.99
CA GLU A 590 -4.67 -7.67 -19.83
C GLU A 590 -3.59 -8.18 -18.88
N LEU A 591 -3.56 -9.48 -18.54
CA LEU A 591 -2.54 -10.06 -17.67
C LEU A 591 -1.13 -9.93 -18.25
N GLN A 592 -0.96 -10.22 -19.54
CA GLN A 592 0.31 -10.05 -20.26
C GLN A 592 0.80 -8.60 -20.18
N SER A 593 -0.10 -7.65 -20.39
CA SER A 593 0.22 -6.22 -20.25
C SER A 593 0.67 -5.85 -18.84
N ARG A 594 -0.01 -6.34 -17.79
CA ARG A 594 0.40 -6.07 -16.41
C ARG A 594 1.79 -6.63 -16.12
N TYR A 595 2.08 -7.83 -16.61
CA TYR A 595 3.39 -8.45 -16.49
C TYR A 595 4.49 -7.57 -17.10
N VAL A 596 4.32 -7.14 -18.35
CA VAL A 596 5.25 -6.24 -19.03
C VAL A 596 5.43 -4.92 -18.26
N ILE A 597 4.34 -4.27 -17.85
CA ILE A 597 4.38 -3.01 -17.09
C ILE A 597 5.16 -3.17 -15.78
N LEU A 598 4.96 -4.27 -15.06
CA LEU A 598 5.65 -4.52 -13.79
C LEU A 598 7.14 -4.79 -14.00
N CYS A 599 7.53 -5.56 -15.02
CA CYS A 599 8.93 -5.75 -15.40
C CYS A 599 9.59 -4.41 -15.76
N GLU A 600 8.96 -3.62 -16.63
CA GLU A 600 9.48 -2.30 -17.01
C GLU A 600 9.59 -1.35 -15.82
N SER A 601 8.59 -1.32 -14.94
CA SER A 601 8.57 -0.47 -13.75
C SER A 601 9.72 -0.81 -12.80
N TYR A 602 9.98 -2.11 -12.61
CA TYR A 602 11.13 -2.57 -11.82
C TYR A 602 12.45 -2.10 -12.44
N VAL A 603 12.66 -2.33 -13.74
CA VAL A 603 13.87 -1.89 -14.46
C VAL A 603 14.06 -0.37 -14.34
N LYS A 604 13.00 0.41 -14.58
CA LYS A 604 13.03 1.87 -14.52
C LYS A 604 13.40 2.34 -13.11
N THR A 605 12.79 1.78 -12.07
CA THR A 605 13.06 2.12 -10.67
C THR A 605 14.53 1.89 -10.33
N ILE A 606 15.04 0.66 -10.55
CA ILE A 606 16.43 0.32 -10.21
C ILE A 606 17.44 1.10 -11.05
N LYS A 607 17.14 1.41 -12.32
CA LYS A 607 18.01 2.29 -13.13
C LYS A 607 18.02 3.73 -12.64
N ILE A 608 16.90 4.28 -12.18
CA ILE A 608 16.84 5.62 -11.57
C ILE A 608 17.67 5.63 -10.28
N GLU A 609 17.55 4.60 -9.45
CA GLU A 609 18.40 4.45 -8.26
C GLU A 609 19.88 4.39 -8.63
N GLY A 610 20.28 3.55 -9.60
CA GLY A 610 21.67 3.44 -10.04
C GLY A 610 22.23 4.75 -10.58
N ARG A 611 21.47 5.48 -11.40
CA ARG A 611 21.87 6.80 -11.92
C ARG A 611 21.99 7.84 -10.82
N THR A 612 21.08 7.84 -9.85
CA THR A 612 21.10 8.78 -8.72
C THR A 612 22.28 8.49 -7.79
N ALA A 613 22.55 7.21 -7.51
CA ALA A 613 23.73 6.79 -6.75
C ALA A 613 25.03 7.24 -7.44
N LEU A 614 25.15 7.08 -8.77
CA LEU A 614 26.31 7.56 -9.53
C LEU A 614 26.46 9.07 -9.47
N LEU A 615 25.36 9.82 -9.64
CA LEU A 615 25.35 11.28 -9.55
C LEU A 615 25.90 11.74 -8.20
N MET A 616 25.40 11.18 -7.11
CA MET A 616 25.82 11.53 -5.76
C MET A 616 27.26 11.09 -5.47
N ALA A 617 27.62 9.87 -5.84
CA ALA A 617 28.95 9.32 -5.61
C ALA A 617 30.04 10.14 -6.31
N LYS A 618 29.83 10.48 -7.60
CA LYS A 618 30.78 11.26 -8.40
C LYS A 618 30.77 12.74 -8.07
N GLY A 619 29.59 13.33 -7.87
CA GLY A 619 29.42 14.77 -7.73
C GLY A 619 29.60 15.29 -6.30
N MET A 620 29.34 14.46 -5.29
CA MET A 620 29.29 14.91 -3.89
C MET A 620 30.30 14.17 -3.01
N ILE A 621 30.21 12.84 -2.95
CA ILE A 621 30.93 12.02 -1.96
C ILE A 621 32.42 11.90 -2.29
N LEU A 622 32.75 11.49 -3.52
CA LEU A 622 34.15 11.33 -3.93
C LEU A 622 34.94 12.66 -3.85
N PRO A 623 34.42 13.81 -4.33
CA PRO A 623 35.11 15.09 -4.16
C PRO A 623 35.32 15.48 -2.69
N ALA A 624 34.34 15.22 -1.82
CA ALA A 624 34.49 15.49 -0.38
C ALA A 624 35.61 14.62 0.24
N ALA A 625 35.62 13.32 -0.07
CA ALA A 625 36.65 12.42 0.42
C ALA A 625 38.06 12.79 -0.07
N ILE A 626 38.21 13.18 -1.34
CA ILE A 626 39.51 13.61 -1.91
C ILE A 626 39.99 14.92 -1.27
N ARG A 627 39.11 15.90 -1.02
CA ARG A 627 39.49 17.13 -0.33
C ARG A 627 40.02 16.84 1.06
N TYR A 628 39.27 16.05 1.84
CA TYR A 628 39.70 15.66 3.18
C TYR A 628 41.01 14.83 3.16
N GLN A 629 41.19 13.97 2.15
CA GLN A 629 42.45 13.23 1.96
C GLN A 629 43.65 14.19 1.82
N GLY A 630 43.47 15.29 1.08
CA GLY A 630 44.49 16.33 0.93
C GLY A 630 44.86 17.00 2.26
N GLU A 631 43.87 17.28 3.12
CA GLU A 631 44.10 17.86 4.45
C GLU A 631 44.84 16.88 5.37
N VAL A 632 44.42 15.62 5.39
CA VAL A 632 45.08 14.55 6.16
C VAL A 632 46.54 14.37 5.69
N ALA A 633 46.77 14.33 4.38
CA ALA A 633 48.12 14.21 3.83
C ALA A 633 49.02 15.40 4.18
N THR A 634 48.45 16.61 4.17
CA THR A 634 49.16 17.83 4.60
C THR A 634 49.54 17.74 6.08
N SER A 635 48.63 17.30 6.94
CA SER A 635 48.86 17.09 8.37
C SER A 635 49.95 16.04 8.65
N VAL A 636 49.92 14.91 7.94
CA VAL A 636 50.94 13.85 8.02
C VAL A 636 52.33 14.39 7.66
N ASN A 637 52.44 15.17 6.59
CA ASN A 637 53.69 15.77 6.15
C ASN A 637 54.20 16.82 7.13
N ALA A 638 53.32 17.69 7.63
CA ALA A 638 53.67 18.72 8.61
C ALA A 638 54.17 18.10 9.93
N THR A 639 53.49 17.05 10.42
CA THR A 639 53.89 16.32 11.63
C THR A 639 55.26 15.66 11.45
N LYS A 640 55.49 15.04 10.28
CA LYS A 640 56.80 14.45 9.94
C LYS A 640 57.90 15.51 9.89
N ALA A 641 57.63 16.66 9.27
CA ALA A 641 58.59 17.76 9.16
C ALA A 641 58.95 18.37 10.53
N ALA A 642 58.02 18.35 11.48
CA ALA A 642 58.26 18.77 12.87
C ALA A 642 59.10 17.77 13.68
N GLY A 643 59.42 16.58 13.14
CA GLY A 643 60.25 15.57 13.81
C GLY A 643 59.52 14.76 14.89
N VAL A 644 58.18 14.69 14.84
CA VAL A 644 57.34 13.93 15.79
C VAL A 644 56.85 12.63 15.13
N ASP A 645 56.60 11.58 15.93
CA ASP A 645 56.02 10.33 15.42
C ASP A 645 54.65 10.59 14.76
N ASN A 646 54.50 10.09 13.52
CA ASN A 646 53.31 10.23 12.71
C ASN A 646 52.74 8.89 12.23
N SER A 647 53.14 7.79 12.86
CA SER A 647 52.78 6.41 12.49
C SER A 647 51.27 6.20 12.38
N ALA A 648 50.49 6.66 13.37
CA ALA A 648 49.04 6.55 13.40
C ALA A 648 48.35 7.34 12.28
N GLN A 649 48.79 8.58 12.04
CA GLN A 649 48.23 9.44 10.99
C GLN A 649 48.54 8.88 9.60
N LEU A 650 49.75 8.33 9.40
CA LEU A 650 50.14 7.68 8.16
C LEU A 650 49.29 6.42 7.90
N GLU A 651 49.01 5.63 8.93
CA GLU A 651 48.18 4.43 8.78
C GLU A 651 46.71 4.76 8.47
N PHE A 652 46.16 5.79 9.12
CA PHE A 652 44.86 6.33 8.76
C PHE A 652 44.82 6.79 7.30
N LEU A 653 45.81 7.56 6.84
CA LEU A 653 45.90 8.04 5.45
C LEU A 653 45.94 6.88 4.44
N LYS A 654 46.70 5.82 4.73
CA LYS A 654 46.73 4.61 3.88
C LYS A 654 45.36 3.96 3.79
N THR A 655 44.73 3.71 4.94
CA THR A 655 43.40 3.07 5.02
C THR A 655 42.35 3.91 4.31
N PHE A 656 42.40 5.23 4.48
CA PHE A 656 41.48 6.16 3.85
C PHE A 656 41.66 6.21 2.33
N THR A 657 42.91 6.29 1.86
CA THR A 657 43.24 6.26 0.43
C THR A 657 42.81 4.93 -0.23
N ALA A 658 43.01 3.81 0.46
CA ALA A 658 42.53 2.50 -0.01
C ALA A 658 41.00 2.48 -0.14
N THR A 659 40.29 3.01 0.87
CA THR A 659 38.81 3.09 0.85
C THR A 659 38.30 4.00 -0.28
N ILE A 660 38.95 5.14 -0.54
CA ILE A 660 38.63 6.00 -1.71
C ILE A 660 38.85 5.24 -3.02
N THR A 661 39.95 4.49 -3.14
CA THR A 661 40.25 3.68 -4.32
C THR A 661 39.16 2.63 -4.56
N ASP A 662 38.70 1.95 -3.51
CA ASP A 662 37.62 0.98 -3.61
C ASP A 662 36.28 1.64 -3.97
N PHE A 663 36.04 2.86 -3.49
CA PHE A 663 34.86 3.65 -3.86
C PHE A 663 34.88 4.02 -5.35
N GLN A 664 36.02 4.45 -5.88
CA GLN A 664 36.18 4.72 -7.31
C GLN A 664 35.96 3.47 -8.17
N LYS A 665 36.46 2.31 -7.74
CA LYS A 665 36.17 1.02 -8.41
C LYS A 665 34.69 0.69 -8.39
N ALA A 666 34.02 0.86 -7.24
CA ALA A 666 32.58 0.62 -7.11
C ALA A 666 31.76 1.56 -8.02
N ILE A 667 32.15 2.84 -8.14
CA ILE A 667 31.57 3.78 -9.09
C ILE A 667 31.72 3.27 -10.53
N ALA A 668 32.92 2.85 -10.93
CA ALA A 668 33.17 2.36 -12.29
C ALA A 668 32.36 1.09 -12.61
N HIS A 669 32.24 0.17 -11.66
CA HIS A 669 31.42 -1.03 -11.83
C HIS A 669 29.93 -0.71 -11.95
N LEU A 670 29.41 0.20 -11.12
CA LEU A 670 28.01 0.62 -11.21
C LEU A 670 27.73 1.37 -12.52
N GLU A 671 28.65 2.23 -12.97
CA GLU A 671 28.53 2.95 -14.24
C GLU A 671 28.42 1.99 -15.42
N LYS A 672 29.29 0.96 -15.45
CA LYS A 672 29.19 -0.10 -16.44
C LYS A 672 27.83 -0.80 -16.38
N ALA A 673 27.42 -1.27 -15.19
CA ALA A 673 26.16 -2.00 -15.02
C ALA A 673 24.92 -1.18 -15.45
N VAL A 674 24.90 0.13 -15.17
CA VAL A 674 23.81 1.05 -15.55
C VAL A 674 23.81 1.34 -17.06
N GLY A 675 25.00 1.42 -17.68
CA GLY A 675 25.18 1.62 -19.11
C GLY A 675 24.93 0.38 -19.96
N ASP A 676 25.02 -0.81 -19.36
CA ASP A 676 24.76 -2.07 -20.04
C ASP A 676 23.26 -2.23 -20.38
N HIS A 677 23.02 -2.71 -21.60
CA HIS A 677 21.70 -3.05 -22.12
C HIS A 677 21.70 -4.53 -22.48
N PRO A 678 21.14 -5.41 -21.62
CA PRO A 678 21.07 -6.83 -21.91
C PRO A 678 20.20 -7.08 -23.16
N GLU A 679 20.52 -8.14 -23.91
CA GLU A 679 19.60 -8.70 -24.90
C GLU A 679 18.58 -9.60 -24.20
N GLY A 680 17.35 -9.69 -24.73
CA GLY A 680 16.32 -10.60 -24.22
C GLY A 680 14.95 -9.97 -24.08
N ASP A 681 14.09 -10.61 -23.29
CA ASP A 681 12.75 -10.15 -22.97
C ASP A 681 12.73 -9.23 -21.73
N ASP A 682 11.54 -8.75 -21.36
CA ASP A 682 11.36 -7.85 -20.21
C ASP A 682 11.87 -8.45 -18.90
N LEU A 683 11.79 -9.77 -18.73
CA LEU A 683 12.29 -10.47 -17.55
C LEU A 683 13.81 -10.52 -17.52
N ALA A 684 14.46 -10.76 -18.66
CA ALA A 684 15.91 -10.70 -18.77
C ALA A 684 16.45 -9.30 -18.40
N HIS A 685 15.77 -8.25 -18.86
CA HIS A 685 16.10 -6.87 -18.50
C HIS A 685 15.93 -6.61 -16.99
N ALA A 686 14.84 -7.09 -16.40
CA ALA A 686 14.55 -6.95 -14.97
C ALA A 686 15.53 -7.76 -14.10
N THR A 687 15.92 -8.95 -14.57
CA THR A 687 16.96 -9.80 -13.95
C THR A 687 18.31 -9.10 -13.95
N HIS A 688 18.73 -8.50 -15.07
CA HIS A 688 19.98 -7.72 -15.14
C HIS A 688 19.96 -6.52 -14.18
N ALA A 689 18.82 -5.82 -14.09
CA ALA A 689 18.68 -4.71 -13.15
C ALA A 689 18.89 -5.18 -11.69
N ARG A 690 18.34 -6.33 -11.29
CA ARG A 690 18.57 -6.92 -9.96
C ARG A 690 20.02 -7.37 -9.75
N ASP A 691 20.54 -8.19 -10.66
CA ASP A 691 21.78 -8.95 -10.46
C ASP A 691 23.04 -8.10 -10.70
N HIS A 692 22.94 -7.06 -11.52
CA HIS A 692 24.06 -6.20 -11.87
C HIS A 692 23.89 -4.78 -11.35
N VAL A 693 22.76 -4.11 -11.59
CA VAL A 693 22.61 -2.70 -11.17
C VAL A 693 22.43 -2.62 -9.65
N LEU A 694 21.38 -3.23 -9.10
CA LEU A 694 21.10 -3.19 -7.66
C LEU A 694 22.25 -3.78 -6.83
N ALA A 695 22.82 -4.91 -7.26
CA ALA A 695 23.97 -5.50 -6.59
C ALA A 695 25.18 -4.55 -6.51
N ASN A 696 25.44 -3.74 -7.55
CA ASN A 696 26.52 -2.74 -7.53
C ASN A 696 26.14 -1.48 -6.72
N ILE A 697 24.86 -1.10 -6.65
CA ILE A 697 24.39 -0.05 -5.72
C ILE A 697 24.71 -0.46 -4.28
N VAL A 698 24.40 -1.70 -3.90
CA VAL A 698 24.70 -2.22 -2.55
C VAL A 698 26.21 -2.20 -2.26
N LYS A 699 27.06 -2.62 -3.21
CA LYS A 699 28.52 -2.56 -3.05
C LYS A 699 29.03 -1.11 -2.91
N LEU A 700 28.52 -0.20 -3.73
CA LEU A 700 28.85 1.22 -3.65
C LEU A 700 28.47 1.79 -2.28
N ARG A 701 27.26 1.47 -1.80
CA ARG A 701 26.77 1.86 -0.49
C ARG A 701 27.71 1.41 0.62
N THR A 702 28.10 0.13 0.67
CA THR A 702 28.99 -0.39 1.73
C THR A 702 30.28 0.44 1.85
N VAL A 703 30.87 0.82 0.72
CA VAL A 703 32.10 1.64 0.73
C VAL A 703 31.79 3.11 1.08
N SER A 704 30.68 3.66 0.59
CA SER A 704 30.22 5.01 0.93
C SER A 704 29.96 5.18 2.42
N ASP A 705 29.24 4.23 3.04
CA ASP A 705 28.89 4.25 4.45
C ASP A 705 30.17 4.15 5.31
N LYS A 706 31.17 3.40 4.85
CA LYS A 706 32.50 3.38 5.49
C LYS A 706 33.21 4.74 5.36
N LEU A 707 33.17 5.38 4.19
CA LEU A 707 33.74 6.72 4.00
C LEU A 707 33.08 7.76 4.92
N GLU A 708 31.76 7.69 5.12
CA GLU A 708 31.03 8.58 6.04
C GLU A 708 31.62 8.55 7.45
N THR A 709 32.06 7.39 7.93
CA THR A 709 32.68 7.24 9.26
C THR A 709 34.13 7.72 9.34
N MET A 710 34.78 7.97 8.20
CA MET A 710 36.19 8.36 8.14
C MET A 710 36.38 9.84 7.78
N VAL A 711 35.50 10.39 6.93
CA VAL A 711 35.53 11.79 6.50
C VAL A 711 35.12 12.68 7.68
N ALA A 712 35.83 13.79 7.88
CA ALA A 712 35.46 14.75 8.90
C ALA A 712 34.04 15.31 8.65
N ASP A 713 33.29 15.50 9.73
CA ASP A 713 31.85 15.83 9.69
C ASP A 713 31.54 17.09 8.85
N ASP A 714 32.42 18.09 8.92
CA ASP A 714 32.33 19.36 8.20
C ASP A 714 32.54 19.21 6.68
N HIS A 715 33.29 18.19 6.25
CA HIS A 715 33.48 17.83 4.84
C HIS A 715 32.36 16.95 4.28
N TRP A 716 31.62 16.24 5.13
CA TRP A 716 30.59 15.32 4.64
C TRP A 716 29.39 16.08 4.04
N PRO A 717 29.01 15.79 2.78
CA PRO A 717 28.10 16.65 2.01
C PRO A 717 26.61 16.34 2.19
N LEU A 718 26.27 15.21 2.82
CA LEU A 718 24.88 14.72 2.92
C LEU A 718 24.39 14.77 4.36
N PRO A 719 23.13 15.14 4.62
CA PRO A 719 22.49 14.88 5.90
C PRO A 719 22.62 13.41 6.30
N THR A 720 23.15 13.19 7.50
CA THR A 720 23.36 11.86 8.09
C THR A 720 22.05 11.30 8.66
N TYR A 721 21.98 10.00 8.88
CA TYR A 721 20.80 9.40 9.50
C TYR A 721 20.51 9.95 10.89
N ARG A 722 21.56 10.18 11.70
CA ARG A 722 21.44 10.81 13.03
C ARG A 722 20.69 12.13 12.95
N GLU A 723 20.97 12.93 11.93
CA GLU A 723 20.34 14.24 11.77
C GLU A 723 18.90 14.12 11.29
N MET A 724 18.67 13.36 10.22
CA MET A 724 17.34 13.26 9.63
C MET A 724 16.31 12.61 10.55
N LEU A 725 16.73 11.65 11.37
CA LEU A 725 15.84 10.87 12.23
C LEU A 725 15.56 11.56 13.57
N PHE A 726 16.46 12.40 14.08
CA PHE A 726 16.37 12.93 15.45
C PHE A 726 16.37 14.46 15.56
N ILE A 727 16.86 15.20 14.56
CA ILE A 727 16.72 16.67 14.56
C ILE A 727 15.30 17.00 14.08
N LYS A 728 14.57 17.77 14.88
CA LYS A 728 13.17 18.11 14.67
C LYS A 728 12.93 19.59 14.62
#